data_AF-A0A4T0MTH1-F1
#
_entry.id   AF-A0A4T0MTH1-F1
#
_cell.length_a   1.000
_cell.length_b   1.000
_cell.length_c   1.000
_cell.angle_alpha   90.00
_cell.angle_beta   90.00
_cell.angle_gamma   90.00
#
_symmetry.space_group_name_H-M   'P 1'
#
loop_
_entity.id
_entity.type
_entity.pdbx_description
1 polymer ?
#
loop_
_entity_poly.entity_id
_entity_poly.type
_entity_poly.pdbx_seq_one_letter_code
_entity_poly.pdbx_strand_id
1 'polypeptide(L)'
;MVTLLEALREVTTIDLDAIDVDVATKFSPVQDMTCNQFLVQATLTMPQHAHVLAFAVDEAFRLSNALGVDEKDTISFEQLVVDIASVNIIKEVKPKLHPQGLVLLQTCCSKLDVINEIVNHCEQIVKIFDIYGISSKECCIKVPATVNGLKACKILTKRNIKTLATTVFSTSQALAAAEAGCVAISPYLNELDAHFDRKLYTDYSNPVKESPGVQLTHKIQRYYRSAGIKTQVKAASFIAPIDAVSMAGIDAITVGPTILEGLANTQTHILLQINTMRYWLTAAALIASISSTNSVSLNSRAISGDNGLEGLRNLDNLNNNIQPFTELQGGPSYNKYEAEDVQPYTETSEAEYPMSASGFNAQATNGKQLIGAYYPDWQTNRLPVNQIDWTNIDYVSYAFGLLSPSTYEITLSAGSDSTLTSLVEAAHAQSPSKKVELSIGGWTGSEPFSEAVSTDANREKLATAIVNAQKKWNLDGIDLDWEYPGLPGAGNPHTGSDSANYLKFLKVLKPQLPSGVTLSAATAVYPFAGPDGKPLADVSGFGEVFDHILIMNYDVFNAAPAPGPNAALKDTCGSSKPGANAEDSIKAWNEAGMPLEKIYLGVPAYGYLHESSAKALVARQTPTVPGADDTNNGQPTTPNNDQPATPTNGQPAAPTDGQPATPTNGASPVTIKNADGTTAKGQVDFDAIVDSGALKRVSATQFDAAGGWTRKWDECSSTPFLYSGSQVLSYDDPESFKLKAQLAKDMGIGGMGGWTLIGDTNQGDLYSALREGLGV
;
A
#
# COMPACT_ATOMS: atom_id res chain seq x y z
N MET A 1 -10.00 36.38 32.84
CA MET A 1 -9.98 35.57 31.62
C MET A 1 -8.65 34.86 31.60
N VAL A 2 -8.65 33.59 31.20
CA VAL A 2 -7.44 32.80 30.99
C VAL A 2 -7.32 32.51 29.51
N THR A 3 -6.11 32.26 29.04
CA THR A 3 -5.89 31.79 27.66
C THR A 3 -6.43 30.36 27.49
N LEU A 4 -6.71 29.94 26.26
CA LEU A 4 -7.06 28.54 25.99
C LEU A 4 -5.93 27.60 26.37
N LEU A 5 -4.67 28.02 26.20
CA LEU A 5 -3.52 27.24 26.62
C LEU A 5 -3.48 27.02 28.15
N GLU A 6 -3.71 28.07 28.93
CA GLU A 6 -3.81 27.96 30.40
C GLU A 6 -4.98 27.09 30.83
N ALA A 7 -6.15 27.25 30.22
CA ALA A 7 -7.31 26.41 30.53
C ALA A 7 -7.05 24.93 30.21
N LEU A 8 -6.44 24.63 29.06
CA LEU A 8 -6.20 23.25 28.63
C LEU A 8 -5.20 22.52 29.53
N ARG A 9 -4.18 23.23 30.03
CA ARG A 9 -3.18 22.70 30.97
C ARG A 9 -3.76 22.16 32.27
N GLU A 10 -4.93 22.65 32.69
CA GLU A 10 -5.60 22.18 33.91
C GLU A 10 -6.12 20.74 33.79
N VAL A 11 -6.31 20.24 32.56
CA VAL A 11 -6.98 18.96 32.32
C VAL A 11 -6.22 18.03 31.37
N THR A 12 -5.21 18.54 30.66
CA THR A 12 -4.44 17.81 29.65
C THR A 12 -3.00 18.29 29.66
N THR A 13 -2.08 17.33 29.66
CA THR A 13 -0.63 17.60 29.58
C THR A 13 -0.28 18.14 28.18
N ILE A 14 0.57 19.17 28.12
CA ILE A 14 1.01 19.78 26.86
C ILE A 14 2.44 19.36 26.57
N ASP A 15 2.65 18.66 25.45
CA ASP A 15 3.96 18.34 24.88
C ASP A 15 4.25 19.26 23.69
N LEU A 16 5.54 19.45 23.39
CA LEU A 16 6.03 20.22 22.24
C LEU A 16 6.27 19.32 21.03
N ASP A 17 5.65 19.60 19.89
CA ASP A 17 5.91 18.89 18.62
C ASP A 17 6.87 19.69 17.72
N ALA A 18 8.08 19.95 18.21
CA ALA A 18 9.15 20.67 17.50
C ALA A 18 10.52 20.49 18.18
N ILE A 19 11.59 20.58 17.40
CA ILE A 19 12.98 20.61 17.90
C ILE A 19 13.43 22.07 18.01
N ASP A 20 12.83 22.82 18.95
CA ASP A 20 13.01 24.27 19.05
C ASP A 20 13.11 24.75 20.51
N VAL A 21 14.29 25.29 20.85
CA VAL A 21 14.63 25.78 22.20
C VAL A 21 13.82 27.03 22.57
N ASP A 22 13.59 27.91 21.61
CA ASP A 22 12.89 29.18 21.83
C ASP A 22 11.40 28.93 22.03
N VAL A 23 10.80 28.03 21.25
CA VAL A 23 9.40 27.62 21.43
C VAL A 23 9.21 26.91 22.77
N ALA A 24 10.10 25.99 23.12
CA ALA A 24 10.06 25.30 24.43
C ALA A 24 10.16 26.30 25.60
N THR A 25 11.01 27.32 25.46
CA THR A 25 11.18 28.37 26.47
C THR A 25 9.95 29.27 26.55
N LYS A 26 9.46 29.75 25.40
CA LYS A 26 8.32 30.68 25.28
C LYS A 26 7.04 30.07 25.84
N PHE A 27 6.78 28.80 25.56
CA PHE A 27 5.56 28.12 25.98
C PHE A 27 5.77 27.21 27.18
N SER A 28 6.78 27.45 28.02
CA SER A 28 6.93 26.69 29.26
C SER A 28 5.70 26.88 30.19
N PRO A 29 5.26 25.86 30.96
CA PRO A 29 5.75 24.47 30.91
C PRO A 29 5.20 23.70 29.70
N VAL A 30 6.09 22.99 29.03
CA VAL A 30 5.80 21.83 28.18
C VAL A 30 6.42 20.60 28.84
N GLN A 31 5.70 19.48 28.83
CA GLN A 31 6.10 18.27 29.54
C GLN A 31 7.17 17.52 28.75
N ASP A 32 6.82 16.96 27.60
CA ASP A 32 7.76 16.25 26.72
C ASP A 32 7.99 17.02 25.41
N MET A 33 9.00 16.62 24.65
CA MET A 33 9.19 17.05 23.26
C MET A 33 9.15 15.84 22.33
N THR A 34 8.42 15.97 21.22
CA THR A 34 8.34 14.97 20.17
C THR A 34 8.81 15.51 18.84
N CYS A 35 9.45 14.66 18.05
CA CYS A 35 9.74 14.94 16.65
C CYS A 35 9.56 13.69 15.79
N ASN A 36 9.23 13.92 14.52
CA ASN A 36 9.24 12.93 13.44
C ASN A 36 10.27 13.38 12.38
N GLN A 37 10.48 12.59 11.33
CA GLN A 37 11.48 12.91 10.30
C GLN A 37 11.17 14.23 9.55
N PHE A 38 9.90 14.61 9.39
CA PHE A 38 9.54 15.90 8.80
C PHE A 38 9.99 17.07 9.67
N LEU A 39 9.76 17.01 10.98
CA LEU A 39 10.20 18.05 11.92
C LEU A 39 11.74 18.11 12.01
N VAL A 40 12.41 16.95 11.95
CA VAL A 40 13.87 16.88 11.86
C VAL A 40 14.36 17.62 10.62
N GLN A 41 13.85 17.27 9.44
CA GLN A 41 14.26 17.88 8.19
C GLN A 41 13.95 19.39 8.17
N ALA A 42 12.74 19.80 8.58
CA ALA A 42 12.35 21.20 8.66
C ALA A 42 13.26 22.00 9.60
N THR A 43 13.78 21.37 10.66
CA THR A 43 14.73 21.99 11.59
C THR A 43 16.13 22.06 10.98
N LEU A 44 16.67 20.94 10.49
CA LEU A 44 18.06 20.85 10.01
C LEU A 44 18.33 21.65 8.74
N THR A 45 17.30 21.88 7.92
CA THR A 45 17.39 22.69 6.70
C THR A 45 17.36 24.20 6.95
N MET A 46 17.09 24.64 8.18
CA MET A 46 17.12 26.07 8.50
C MET A 46 18.55 26.61 8.43
N PRO A 47 18.78 27.81 7.83
CA PRO A 47 20.12 28.37 7.67
C PRO A 47 20.94 28.47 8.96
N GLN A 48 20.29 28.76 10.09
CA GLN A 48 20.96 28.83 11.39
C GLN A 48 21.52 27.48 11.87
N HIS A 49 21.05 26.35 11.35
CA HIS A 49 21.51 25.01 11.71
C HIS A 49 22.51 24.41 10.74
N ALA A 50 22.95 25.13 9.70
CA ALA A 50 23.96 24.65 8.75
C ALA A 50 25.26 24.17 9.44
N HIS A 51 25.66 24.85 10.53
CA HIS A 51 26.82 24.47 11.32
C HIS A 51 26.63 23.15 12.10
N VAL A 52 25.39 22.80 12.44
CA VAL A 52 25.06 21.54 13.15
C VAL A 52 25.29 20.35 12.24
N LEU A 53 24.90 20.44 10.96
CA LEU A 53 25.12 19.39 9.97
C LEU A 53 26.61 19.16 9.71
N ALA A 54 27.39 20.23 9.52
CA ALA A 54 28.83 20.12 9.34
C ALA A 54 29.50 19.43 10.54
N PHE A 55 29.14 19.85 11.77
CA PHE A 55 29.60 19.21 12.99
C PHE A 55 29.17 17.73 13.08
N ALA A 56 27.95 17.40 12.68
CA ALA A 56 27.43 16.04 12.75
C ALA A 56 28.14 15.08 11.77
N VAL A 57 28.58 15.57 10.61
CA VAL A 57 29.40 14.79 9.67
C VAL A 57 30.73 14.39 10.31
N ASP A 58 31.45 15.36 10.87
CA ASP A 58 32.73 15.11 11.54
C ASP A 58 32.56 14.15 12.72
N GLU A 59 31.49 14.33 13.49
CA GLU A 59 31.19 13.49 14.65
C GLU A 59 30.74 12.08 14.24
N ALA A 60 30.04 11.92 13.11
CA ALA A 60 29.69 10.62 12.56
C ALA A 60 30.93 9.81 12.17
N PHE A 61 31.93 10.42 11.53
CA PHE A 61 33.22 9.76 11.26
C PHE A 61 33.93 9.34 12.55
N ARG A 62 33.80 10.11 13.62
CA ARG A 62 34.42 9.79 14.91
C ARG A 62 33.72 8.63 15.62
N LEU A 63 32.40 8.52 15.48
CA LEU A 63 31.56 7.60 16.24
C LEU A 63 31.14 6.33 15.48
N SER A 64 31.22 6.32 14.15
CA SER A 64 30.88 5.21 13.24
C SER A 64 31.31 3.84 13.79
N ASN A 65 32.60 3.67 14.05
CA ASN A 65 33.20 2.43 14.54
C ASN A 65 32.67 2.02 15.91
N ALA A 66 32.47 2.98 16.82
CA ALA A 66 31.95 2.70 18.16
C ALA A 66 30.46 2.33 18.15
N LEU A 67 29.71 2.84 17.17
CA LEU A 67 28.29 2.57 16.97
C LEU A 67 28.05 1.35 16.07
N GLY A 68 29.09 0.81 15.43
CA GLY A 68 29.01 -0.34 14.53
C GLY A 68 28.44 0.02 13.16
N VAL A 69 28.62 1.26 12.71
CA VAL A 69 28.20 1.78 11.41
C VAL A 69 29.40 1.78 10.48
N ASP A 70 29.27 1.15 9.31
CA ASP A 70 30.30 1.18 8.26
C ASP A 70 30.24 2.53 7.52
N GLU A 71 31.34 3.29 7.56
CA GLU A 71 31.46 4.57 6.86
C GLU A 71 31.36 4.44 5.33
N LYS A 72 31.57 3.24 4.80
CA LYS A 72 31.46 2.96 3.36
C LYS A 72 30.03 2.66 2.92
N ASP A 73 29.14 2.32 3.85
CA ASP A 73 27.71 2.22 3.59
C ASP A 73 27.10 3.62 3.71
N THR A 74 26.99 4.31 2.58
CA THR A 74 26.57 5.71 2.52
C THR A 74 25.20 5.93 3.14
N ILE A 75 24.26 4.98 3.00
CA ILE A 75 22.91 5.10 3.55
C ILE A 75 22.95 5.06 5.08
N SER A 76 23.67 4.08 5.65
CA SER A 76 23.80 3.93 7.10
C SER A 76 24.59 5.08 7.72
N PHE A 77 25.61 5.59 7.01
CA PHE A 77 26.41 6.72 7.47
C PHE A 77 25.63 8.05 7.43
N GLU A 78 24.91 8.34 6.35
CA GLU A 78 24.05 9.54 6.24
C GLU A 78 22.95 9.54 7.30
N GLN A 79 22.33 8.38 7.57
CA GLN A 79 21.37 8.26 8.66
C GLN A 79 22.01 8.55 10.03
N LEU A 80 23.25 8.08 10.26
CA LEU A 80 23.99 8.40 11.47
C LEU A 80 24.24 9.90 11.62
N VAL A 81 24.59 10.61 10.54
CA VAL A 81 24.76 12.06 10.53
C VAL A 81 23.45 12.75 10.94
N VAL A 82 22.31 12.35 10.36
CA VAL A 82 21.00 12.93 10.69
C VAL A 82 20.62 12.67 12.15
N ASP A 83 20.86 11.46 12.66
CA ASP A 83 20.59 11.11 14.06
C ASP A 83 21.44 11.96 15.01
N ILE A 84 22.74 12.11 14.73
CA ILE A 84 23.66 12.94 15.52
C ILE A 84 23.24 14.41 15.49
N ALA A 85 22.95 14.96 14.30
CA ALA A 85 22.50 16.33 14.15
C ALA A 85 21.21 16.60 14.93
N SER A 86 20.25 15.68 14.84
CA SER A 86 18.98 15.76 15.58
C SER A 86 19.23 15.79 17.08
N VAL A 87 19.98 14.81 17.61
CA VAL A 87 20.26 14.72 19.06
C VAL A 87 21.07 15.93 19.55
N ASN A 88 21.95 16.48 18.71
CA ASN A 88 22.75 17.67 19.04
C ASN A 88 21.88 18.89 19.34
N ILE A 89 20.76 19.08 18.65
CA ILE A 89 19.81 20.16 18.93
C ILE A 89 18.89 19.78 20.10
N ILE A 90 18.41 18.52 20.13
CA ILE A 90 17.50 18.02 21.17
C ILE A 90 18.11 18.18 22.58
N LYS A 91 19.43 18.03 22.74
CA LYS A 91 20.11 18.23 24.03
C LYS A 91 19.92 19.65 24.60
N GLU A 92 19.76 20.65 23.74
CA GLU A 92 19.52 22.05 24.14
C GLU A 92 18.05 22.30 24.48
N VAL A 93 17.15 21.51 23.90
CA VAL A 93 15.70 21.55 24.20
C VAL A 93 15.39 20.91 25.55
N LYS A 94 16.04 19.77 25.88
CA LYS A 94 15.76 18.99 27.09
C LYS A 94 15.73 19.81 28.41
N PRO A 95 16.64 20.76 28.67
CA PRO A 95 16.61 21.59 29.88
C PRO A 95 15.46 22.60 29.95
N LYS A 96 14.77 22.87 28.83
CA LYS A 96 13.62 23.78 28.76
C LYS A 96 12.29 23.09 29.04
N LEU A 97 12.27 21.76 28.94
CA LEU A 97 11.11 20.93 29.25
C LEU A 97 10.93 20.82 30.77
N HIS A 98 9.79 20.26 31.18
CA HIS A 98 9.59 19.84 32.57
C HIS A 98 10.76 18.92 33.01
N PRO A 99 11.22 18.96 34.28
CA PRO A 99 12.38 18.17 34.71
C PRO A 99 12.23 16.66 34.47
N GLN A 100 11.01 16.14 34.58
CA GLN A 100 10.67 14.72 34.31
C GLN A 100 10.28 14.46 32.84
N GLY A 101 10.38 15.49 32.00
CA GLY A 101 10.03 15.46 30.59
C GLY A 101 10.94 14.56 29.77
N LEU A 102 10.36 13.84 28.83
CA LEU A 102 11.06 13.01 27.86
C LEU A 102 11.33 13.77 26.56
N VAL A 103 12.43 13.44 25.91
CA VAL A 103 12.66 13.78 24.49
C VAL A 103 12.40 12.56 23.62
N LEU A 104 11.66 12.75 22.53
CA LEU A 104 11.26 11.68 21.64
C LEU A 104 11.76 11.94 20.22
N LEU A 105 12.55 10.99 19.71
CA LEU A 105 13.03 10.96 18.33
C LEU A 105 12.50 9.70 17.65
N GLN A 106 12.09 9.84 16.39
CA GLN A 106 11.54 8.74 15.62
C GLN A 106 12.63 7.90 14.98
N THR A 107 12.44 6.58 14.94
CA THR A 107 13.22 5.70 14.07
C THR A 107 12.95 6.03 12.59
N CYS A 108 13.87 5.66 11.71
CA CYS A 108 13.77 5.91 10.27
C CYS A 108 12.67 5.03 9.66
N CYS A 109 11.85 5.60 8.79
CA CYS A 109 10.71 4.89 8.23
C CYS A 109 11.15 3.83 7.19
N SER A 110 12.29 4.02 6.52
CA SER A 110 12.89 3.06 5.59
C SER A 110 13.35 1.75 6.23
N LYS A 111 13.43 1.71 7.56
CA LYS A 111 13.81 0.52 8.34
C LYS A 111 12.62 -0.33 8.79
N LEU A 112 11.39 0.11 8.54
CA LEU A 112 10.17 -0.50 9.11
C LEU A 112 9.83 -1.89 8.57
N ASP A 113 10.43 -2.30 7.46
CA ASP A 113 10.17 -3.60 6.84
C ASP A 113 10.87 -4.75 7.59
N VAL A 114 11.97 -4.47 8.30
CA VAL A 114 12.78 -5.50 8.98
C VAL A 114 12.86 -5.22 10.47
N ILE A 115 12.23 -6.07 11.28
CA ILE A 115 12.15 -5.90 12.76
C ILE A 115 13.53 -5.65 13.39
N ASN A 116 14.55 -6.40 12.98
CA ASN A 116 15.89 -6.23 13.53
C ASN A 116 16.52 -4.89 13.15
N GLU A 117 16.23 -4.35 11.97
CA GLU A 117 16.73 -3.03 11.57
C GLU A 117 16.07 -1.92 12.38
N ILE A 118 14.75 -1.99 12.62
CA ILE A 118 14.04 -1.07 13.53
C ILE A 118 14.69 -1.11 14.91
N VAL A 119 14.88 -2.31 15.47
CA VAL A 119 15.46 -2.49 16.81
C VAL A 119 16.88 -1.91 16.86
N ASN A 120 17.73 -2.22 15.86
CA ASN A 120 19.10 -1.74 15.81
C ASN A 120 19.15 -0.21 15.69
N HIS A 121 18.29 0.40 14.87
CA HIS A 121 18.25 1.85 14.73
C HIS A 121 17.74 2.53 16.01
N CYS A 122 16.72 1.97 16.67
CA CYS A 122 16.27 2.46 17.97
C CYS A 122 17.39 2.40 19.02
N GLU A 123 18.17 1.32 19.06
CA GLU A 123 19.30 1.19 19.96
C GLU A 123 20.45 2.15 19.64
N GLN A 124 20.72 2.40 18.35
CA GLN A 124 21.66 3.42 17.90
C GLN A 124 21.25 4.80 18.42
N ILE A 125 20.00 5.20 18.22
CA ILE A 125 19.49 6.50 18.69
C ILE A 125 19.64 6.62 20.21
N VAL A 126 19.34 5.57 20.99
CA VAL A 126 19.52 5.57 22.45
C VAL A 126 21.00 5.74 22.84
N LYS A 127 21.93 5.10 22.12
CA LYS A 127 23.38 5.29 22.36
C LYS A 127 23.81 6.71 22.05
N ILE A 128 23.31 7.30 20.96
CA ILE A 128 23.60 8.70 20.61
C ILE A 128 23.07 9.63 21.72
N PHE A 129 21.85 9.43 22.20
CA PHE A 129 21.34 10.18 23.35
C PHE A 129 22.28 10.11 24.57
N ASP A 130 22.76 8.91 24.92
CA ASP A 130 23.68 8.71 26.05
C ASP A 130 25.00 9.47 25.86
N ILE A 131 25.57 9.46 24.64
CA ILE A 131 26.78 10.23 24.27
C ILE A 131 26.56 11.74 24.50
N TYR A 132 25.35 12.23 24.25
CA TYR A 132 24.96 13.63 24.44
C TYR A 132 24.43 13.94 25.86
N GLY A 133 24.56 13.00 26.80
CA GLY A 133 24.19 13.20 28.19
C GLY A 133 22.68 13.12 28.47
N ILE A 134 21.89 12.57 27.55
CA ILE A 134 20.47 12.27 27.74
C ILE A 134 20.36 10.78 28.05
N SER A 135 20.03 10.43 29.28
CA SER A 135 19.94 9.02 29.67
C SER A 135 18.75 8.31 29.03
N SER A 136 18.78 6.98 28.96
CA SER A 136 17.62 6.16 28.54
C SER A 136 16.36 6.34 29.42
N LYS A 137 16.51 6.98 30.59
CA LYS A 137 15.38 7.37 31.44
C LYS A 137 14.70 8.64 30.94
N GLU A 138 15.37 9.45 30.16
CA GLU A 138 14.96 10.77 29.69
C GLU A 138 14.62 10.80 28.19
N CYS A 139 14.84 9.70 27.48
CA CYS A 139 14.42 9.55 26.09
C CYS A 139 13.36 8.46 25.91
N CYS A 140 12.64 8.55 24.79
CA CYS A 140 11.71 7.52 24.31
C CYS A 140 11.74 7.49 22.78
N ILE A 141 11.82 6.30 22.18
CA ILE A 141 11.90 6.18 20.72
C ILE A 141 10.49 6.11 20.14
N LYS A 142 10.21 7.00 19.18
CA LYS A 142 8.94 7.04 18.47
C LYS A 142 9.00 6.01 17.33
N VAL A 143 8.10 5.04 17.35
CA VAL A 143 8.08 3.93 16.39
C VAL A 143 6.70 3.90 15.72
N PRO A 144 6.64 4.01 14.39
CA PRO A 144 5.38 3.85 13.66
C PRO A 144 4.64 2.57 14.00
N ALA A 145 3.33 2.66 14.24
CA ALA A 145 2.47 1.55 14.66
C ALA A 145 2.12 0.56 13.53
N THR A 146 3.15 0.12 12.78
CA THR A 146 3.07 -1.00 11.84
C THR A 146 3.19 -2.32 12.59
N VAL A 147 2.85 -3.45 11.95
CA VAL A 147 3.00 -4.78 12.58
C VAL A 147 4.46 -5.01 13.02
N ASN A 148 5.43 -4.68 12.18
CA ASN A 148 6.85 -4.85 12.50
C ASN A 148 7.31 -3.82 13.55
N GLY A 149 6.84 -2.58 13.48
CA GLY A 149 7.11 -1.55 14.48
C GLY A 149 6.63 -1.96 15.87
N LEU A 150 5.42 -2.52 15.99
CA LEU A 150 4.89 -2.99 17.28
C LEU A 150 5.58 -4.26 17.79
N LYS A 151 6.00 -5.17 16.90
CA LYS A 151 6.86 -6.30 17.26
C LYS A 151 8.23 -5.83 17.77
N ALA A 152 8.83 -4.82 17.11
CA ALA A 152 10.06 -4.19 17.56
C ALA A 152 9.90 -3.51 18.92
N CYS A 153 8.81 -2.77 19.14
CA CYS A 153 8.47 -2.19 20.45
C CYS A 153 8.45 -3.27 21.55
N LYS A 154 7.84 -4.44 21.30
CA LYS A 154 7.82 -5.55 22.25
C LYS A 154 9.21 -6.08 22.60
N ILE A 155 10.15 -6.07 21.65
CA ILE A 155 11.55 -6.43 21.89
C ILE A 155 12.25 -5.33 22.70
N LEU A 156 12.09 -4.07 22.31
CA LEU A 156 12.70 -2.90 22.95
C LEU A 156 12.25 -2.73 24.41
N THR A 157 10.97 -2.98 24.70
CA THR A 157 10.44 -3.02 26.08
C THR A 157 11.20 -4.01 26.95
N LYS A 158 11.50 -5.22 26.45
CA LYS A 158 12.29 -6.22 27.19
C LYS A 158 13.73 -5.79 27.40
N ARG A 159 14.23 -4.87 26.58
CA ARG A 159 15.57 -4.25 26.70
C ARG A 159 15.55 -2.95 27.50
N ASN A 160 14.43 -2.62 28.16
CA ASN A 160 14.22 -1.40 28.95
C ASN A 160 14.32 -0.10 28.13
N ILE A 161 14.05 -0.15 26.82
CA ILE A 161 13.97 1.04 25.97
C ILE A 161 12.51 1.47 25.89
N LYS A 162 12.22 2.71 26.28
CA LYS A 162 10.88 3.27 26.19
C LYS A 162 10.53 3.53 24.73
N THR A 163 9.35 3.09 24.32
CA THR A 163 8.81 3.38 22.99
C THR A 163 7.44 4.06 23.05
N LEU A 164 7.21 4.94 22.08
CA LEU A 164 5.90 5.50 21.77
C LEU A 164 5.47 4.95 20.41
N ALA A 165 4.29 4.32 20.33
CA ALA A 165 3.75 3.94 19.04
C ALA A 165 3.06 5.15 18.37
N THR A 166 3.64 5.67 17.29
CA THR A 166 3.07 6.80 16.51
C THR A 166 2.21 6.30 15.36
N THR A 167 1.60 7.21 14.59
CA THR A 167 0.78 6.87 13.42
C THR A 167 -0.32 5.85 13.78
N VAL A 168 -1.02 6.11 14.90
CA VAL A 168 -2.13 5.26 15.38
C VAL A 168 -3.44 5.82 14.82
N PHE A 169 -4.12 5.01 14.03
CA PHE A 169 -5.37 5.37 13.35
C PHE A 169 -6.52 4.41 13.67
N SER A 170 -6.27 3.42 14.54
CA SER A 170 -7.27 2.45 14.96
C SER A 170 -7.15 2.07 16.42
N THR A 171 -8.24 1.56 16.98
CA THR A 171 -8.23 0.96 18.33
C THR A 171 -7.36 -0.28 18.38
N SER A 172 -7.26 -1.05 17.29
CA SER A 172 -6.45 -2.27 17.24
C SER A 172 -4.96 -1.97 17.36
N GLN A 173 -4.47 -0.94 16.66
CA GLN A 173 -3.09 -0.46 16.84
C GLN A 173 -2.84 0.02 18.27
N ALA A 174 -3.78 0.76 18.86
CA ALA A 174 -3.66 1.20 20.25
C ALA A 174 -3.56 0.00 21.21
N LEU A 175 -4.41 -1.01 21.07
CA LEU A 175 -4.36 -2.20 21.93
C LEU A 175 -3.05 -2.97 21.75
N ALA A 176 -2.64 -3.20 20.51
CA ALA A 176 -1.39 -3.90 20.20
C ALA A 176 -0.15 -3.14 20.73
N ALA A 177 -0.16 -1.81 20.70
CA ALA A 177 0.89 -0.99 21.29
C ALA A 177 0.95 -1.10 22.82
N ALA A 178 -0.21 -1.12 23.48
CA ALA A 178 -0.27 -1.36 24.92
C ALA A 178 0.26 -2.76 25.28
N GLU A 179 -0.11 -3.79 24.51
CA GLU A 179 0.40 -5.17 24.68
C GLU A 179 1.91 -5.30 24.37
N ALA A 180 2.44 -4.49 23.46
CA ALA A 180 3.86 -4.39 23.19
C ALA A 180 4.65 -3.69 24.32
N GLY A 181 3.95 -3.06 25.28
CA GLY A 181 4.55 -2.36 26.40
C GLY A 181 5.02 -0.94 26.08
N CYS A 182 4.49 -0.33 25.01
CA CYS A 182 4.76 1.07 24.71
C CYS A 182 4.31 1.94 25.91
N VAL A 183 5.14 2.92 26.28
CA VAL A 183 4.83 3.84 27.40
C VAL A 183 3.75 4.85 27.01
N ALA A 184 3.64 5.12 25.71
CA ALA A 184 2.67 6.03 25.14
C ALA A 184 2.27 5.60 23.72
N ILE A 185 1.16 6.14 23.23
CA ILE A 185 0.74 6.09 21.84
C ILE A 185 0.40 7.48 21.34
N SER A 186 0.51 7.69 20.03
CA SER A 186 0.02 8.91 19.37
C SER A 186 -1.06 8.61 18.34
N PRO A 187 -2.34 8.66 18.77
CA PRO A 187 -3.46 8.75 17.85
C PRO A 187 -3.40 10.05 17.06
N TYR A 188 -3.53 9.95 15.74
CA TYR A 188 -3.52 11.12 14.85
C TYR A 188 -4.94 11.66 14.69
N LEU A 189 -5.12 12.96 14.96
CA LEU A 189 -6.41 13.62 14.74
C LEU A 189 -6.70 13.89 13.29
N ASN A 190 -5.63 14.14 12.53
CA ASN A 190 -5.65 14.37 11.10
C ASN A 190 -4.53 13.55 10.45
N GLU A 191 -4.68 13.24 9.19
CA GLU A 191 -3.63 12.61 8.39
C GLU A 191 -2.44 13.55 8.25
N LEU A 192 -1.24 13.01 7.98
CA LEU A 192 -0.05 13.86 7.88
C LEU A 192 -0.17 14.88 6.76
N ASP A 193 -0.84 14.52 5.67
CA ASP A 193 -0.92 15.35 4.46
C ASP A 193 -1.78 16.61 4.66
N ALA A 194 -2.67 16.59 5.66
CA ALA A 194 -3.42 17.78 6.06
C ALA A 194 -2.53 18.92 6.60
N HIS A 195 -1.27 18.63 6.97
CA HIS A 195 -0.27 19.65 7.33
C HIS A 195 0.33 20.33 6.11
N PHE A 196 0.26 19.71 4.93
CA PHE A 196 0.85 20.21 3.68
C PHE A 196 -0.20 20.80 2.74
N ASP A 197 -1.42 20.24 2.73
CA ASP A 197 -2.55 20.78 2.00
C ASP A 197 -3.73 21.05 2.94
N ARG A 198 -3.98 22.34 3.17
CA ARG A 198 -5.11 22.81 3.99
C ARG A 198 -6.46 22.32 3.47
N LYS A 199 -6.60 21.96 2.18
CA LYS A 199 -7.84 21.41 1.61
C LYS A 199 -8.17 20.01 2.13
N LEU A 200 -7.16 19.27 2.62
CA LEU A 200 -7.35 17.95 3.23
C LEU A 200 -7.83 18.06 4.68
N TYR A 201 -7.66 19.21 5.32
CA TYR A 201 -8.23 19.48 6.64
C TYR A 201 -9.72 19.85 6.55
N THR A 202 -10.54 19.21 7.39
CA THR A 202 -11.95 19.56 7.53
C THR A 202 -12.15 20.47 8.74
N ASP A 203 -12.67 21.68 8.51
CA ASP A 203 -13.06 22.63 9.55
C ASP A 203 -14.38 22.18 10.22
N TYR A 204 -14.27 21.31 11.22
CA TYR A 204 -15.44 20.85 11.98
C TYR A 204 -15.96 21.92 12.93
N SER A 205 -17.27 22.16 12.90
CA SER A 205 -17.91 23.09 13.83
C SER A 205 -17.91 22.55 15.27
N ASN A 206 -17.96 21.23 15.41
CA ASN A 206 -17.84 20.52 16.68
C ASN A 206 -16.97 19.25 16.52
N PRO A 207 -15.63 19.38 16.59
CA PRO A 207 -14.74 18.24 16.35
C PRO A 207 -15.00 17.06 17.29
N VAL A 208 -15.45 17.30 18.53
CA VAL A 208 -15.80 16.21 19.48
C VAL A 208 -16.88 15.27 18.94
N LYS A 209 -17.83 15.81 18.15
CA LYS A 209 -18.93 15.04 17.57
C LYS A 209 -18.70 14.65 16.11
N GLU A 210 -17.81 15.34 15.41
CA GLU A 210 -17.72 15.25 13.95
C GLU A 210 -16.37 14.73 13.48
N SER A 211 -15.26 15.05 14.18
CA SER A 211 -13.93 14.61 13.80
C SER A 211 -13.71 13.16 14.22
N PRO A 212 -13.46 12.24 13.27
CA PRO A 212 -13.24 10.83 13.59
C PRO A 212 -11.98 10.59 14.40
N GLY A 213 -10.90 11.33 14.14
CA GLY A 213 -9.64 11.23 14.87
C GLY A 213 -9.80 11.69 16.32
N VAL A 214 -10.58 12.75 16.53
CA VAL A 214 -10.98 13.22 17.87
C VAL A 214 -11.81 12.16 18.59
N GLN A 215 -12.83 11.59 17.92
CA GLN A 215 -13.67 10.55 18.50
C GLN A 215 -12.90 9.28 18.83
N LEU A 216 -12.00 8.84 17.93
CA LEU A 216 -11.14 7.69 18.11
C LEU A 216 -10.24 7.88 19.33
N THR A 217 -9.60 9.04 19.46
CA THR A 217 -8.72 9.35 20.59
C THR A 217 -9.48 9.30 21.91
N HIS A 218 -10.66 9.92 21.98
CA HIS A 218 -11.55 9.83 23.16
C HIS A 218 -12.03 8.40 23.43
N LYS A 219 -12.25 7.59 22.40
CA LYS A 219 -12.62 6.17 22.54
C LYS A 219 -11.46 5.37 23.15
N ILE A 220 -10.24 5.55 22.65
CA ILE A 220 -9.03 4.88 23.17
C ILE A 220 -8.77 5.28 24.61
N GLN A 221 -8.80 6.58 24.94
CA GLN A 221 -8.58 7.08 26.31
C GLN A 221 -9.57 6.46 27.31
N ARG A 222 -10.86 6.45 26.95
CA ARG A 222 -11.90 5.84 27.81
C ARG A 222 -11.66 4.36 28.01
N TYR A 223 -11.33 3.64 26.94
CA TYR A 223 -11.04 2.21 27.02
C TYR A 223 -9.83 1.94 27.92
N TYR A 224 -8.70 2.62 27.68
CA TYR A 224 -7.49 2.47 28.49
C TYR A 224 -7.75 2.71 29.98
N ARG A 225 -8.45 3.79 30.33
CA ARG A 225 -8.81 4.08 31.72
C ARG A 225 -9.70 2.99 32.32
N SER A 226 -10.72 2.54 31.58
CA SER A 226 -11.65 1.50 32.06
C SER A 226 -10.98 0.14 32.22
N ALA A 227 -9.98 -0.18 31.38
CA ALA A 227 -9.22 -1.42 31.40
C ALA A 227 -7.98 -1.36 32.32
N GLY A 228 -7.70 -0.21 32.95
CA GLY A 228 -6.52 -0.01 33.78
C GLY A 228 -5.19 -0.02 33.03
N ILE A 229 -5.21 0.16 31.70
CA ILE A 229 -4.02 0.22 30.84
C ILE A 229 -3.23 1.49 31.18
N LYS A 230 -1.90 1.33 31.34
CA LYS A 230 -1.00 2.41 31.77
C LYS A 230 -0.34 3.17 30.63
N THR A 231 -0.34 2.63 29.43
CA THR A 231 0.13 3.32 28.22
C THR A 231 -0.63 4.63 28.07
N GLN A 232 0.10 5.73 27.96
CA GLN A 232 -0.48 7.07 27.88
C GLN A 232 -1.05 7.36 26.48
N VAL A 233 -2.19 8.04 26.41
CA VAL A 233 -2.70 8.57 25.14
C VAL A 233 -2.16 9.98 24.92
N LYS A 234 -1.27 10.13 23.94
CA LYS A 234 -0.65 11.42 23.54
C LYS A 234 -1.10 11.82 22.14
N ALA A 235 -2.26 12.47 22.04
CA ALA A 235 -2.84 12.82 20.74
C ALA A 235 -1.91 13.74 19.93
N ALA A 236 -1.91 13.58 18.61
CA ALA A 236 -1.01 14.28 17.70
C ALA A 236 -1.71 14.72 16.41
N SER A 237 -0.97 15.43 15.54
CA SER A 237 -1.44 15.88 14.21
C SER A 237 -2.57 16.93 14.29
N PHE A 238 -2.29 18.06 14.94
CA PHE A 238 -3.22 19.19 15.08
C PHE A 238 -3.00 20.20 13.96
N ILE A 239 -4.07 20.56 13.24
CA ILE A 239 -4.01 21.61 12.20
C ILE A 239 -4.59 22.93 12.72
N ALA A 240 -5.58 22.89 13.64
CA ALA A 240 -6.18 24.10 14.20
C ALA A 240 -6.28 24.06 15.75
N PRO A 241 -6.26 25.22 16.44
CA PRO A 241 -6.42 25.29 17.89
C PRO A 241 -7.70 24.63 18.43
N ILE A 242 -8.79 24.62 17.65
CA ILE A 242 -10.06 23.97 18.03
C ILE A 242 -9.92 22.45 18.17
N ASP A 243 -9.01 21.82 17.42
CA ASP A 243 -8.71 20.39 17.54
C ASP A 243 -8.06 20.10 18.91
N ALA A 244 -7.09 20.93 19.31
CA ALA A 244 -6.40 20.83 20.59
C ALA A 244 -7.35 21.03 21.77
N VAL A 245 -8.24 22.03 21.67
CA VAL A 245 -9.32 22.24 22.64
C VAL A 245 -10.25 21.03 22.76
N SER A 246 -10.56 20.38 21.63
CA SER A 246 -11.43 19.21 21.60
C SER A 246 -10.83 17.98 22.30
N MET A 247 -9.53 18.01 22.61
CA MET A 247 -8.79 17.00 23.38
C MET A 247 -8.74 17.25 24.89
N ALA A 248 -9.42 18.27 25.41
CA ALA A 248 -9.50 18.51 26.84
C ALA A 248 -9.91 17.23 27.63
N GLY A 249 -9.04 16.78 28.54
CA GLY A 249 -9.21 15.59 29.36
C GLY A 249 -8.51 14.31 28.84
N ILE A 250 -7.91 14.35 27.64
CA ILE A 250 -6.93 13.34 27.18
C ILE A 250 -5.63 13.49 27.98
N ASP A 251 -4.89 12.38 28.19
CA ASP A 251 -3.71 12.36 29.05
C ASP A 251 -2.63 13.36 28.63
N ALA A 252 -2.33 13.46 27.32
CA ALA A 252 -1.53 14.54 26.75
C ALA A 252 -1.89 14.85 25.29
N ILE A 253 -1.46 16.02 24.83
CA ILE A 253 -1.41 16.39 23.43
C ILE A 253 0.01 16.86 23.07
N THR A 254 0.47 16.51 21.87
CA THR A 254 1.71 17.07 21.32
C THR A 254 1.39 18.07 20.22
N VAL A 255 1.79 19.32 20.43
CA VAL A 255 1.34 20.47 19.61
C VAL A 255 2.53 21.28 19.10
N GLY A 256 2.45 21.67 17.82
CA GLY A 256 3.47 22.49 17.18
C GLY A 256 3.36 23.99 17.54
N PRO A 257 4.36 24.80 17.15
CA PRO A 257 4.47 26.21 17.52
C PRO A 257 3.24 27.06 17.15
N THR A 258 2.70 26.88 15.94
CA THR A 258 1.54 27.63 15.45
C THR A 258 0.28 27.38 16.29
N ILE A 259 0.08 26.13 16.73
CA ILE A 259 -1.07 25.76 17.57
C ILE A 259 -0.90 26.31 18.98
N LEU A 260 0.31 26.21 19.54
CA LEU A 260 0.64 26.81 20.85
C LEU A 260 0.41 28.33 20.84
N GLU A 261 0.80 29.02 19.78
CA GLU A 261 0.54 30.45 19.59
C GLU A 261 -0.96 30.76 19.52
N GLY A 262 -1.71 30.01 18.72
CA GLY A 262 -3.17 30.17 18.61
C GLY A 262 -3.88 29.98 19.95
N LEU A 263 -3.49 28.97 20.74
CA LEU A 263 -4.04 28.70 22.06
C LEU A 263 -3.66 29.79 23.08
N ALA A 264 -2.42 30.25 23.07
CA ALA A 264 -1.94 31.29 23.98
C ALA A 264 -2.57 32.66 23.69
N ASN A 265 -2.88 32.96 22.43
CA ASN A 265 -3.46 34.25 22.02
C ASN A 265 -4.99 34.32 22.11
N THR A 266 -5.66 33.22 22.43
CA THR A 266 -7.13 33.16 22.49
C THR A 266 -7.62 33.13 23.94
N GLN A 267 -8.50 34.07 24.32
CA GLN A 267 -9.04 34.20 25.68
C GLN A 267 -10.33 33.37 25.86
N THR A 268 -10.55 32.85 27.07
CA THR A 268 -11.81 32.20 27.46
C THR A 268 -12.26 32.58 28.89
N HIS A 269 -13.56 32.43 29.13
CA HIS A 269 -14.20 32.67 30.43
C HIS A 269 -14.40 31.39 31.25
N ILE A 270 -14.17 30.22 30.67
CA ILE A 270 -14.48 28.93 31.30
C ILE A 270 -13.29 28.48 32.14
N LEU A 271 -13.47 28.47 33.46
CA LEU A 271 -12.64 27.70 34.38
C LEU A 271 -13.13 26.25 34.33
N LEU A 272 -12.30 25.34 33.80
CA LEU A 272 -12.62 23.91 33.73
C LEU A 272 -12.63 23.32 35.15
N GLN A 273 -13.79 23.27 35.80
CA GLN A 273 -13.93 22.55 37.07
C GLN A 273 -14.00 21.04 36.82
N ILE A 274 -12.98 20.33 37.31
CA ILE A 274 -12.92 18.86 37.28
C ILE A 274 -14.03 18.32 38.18
N ASN A 275 -15.10 17.79 37.57
CA ASN A 275 -16.04 16.91 38.25
C ASN A 275 -15.93 15.52 37.62
N THR A 276 -15.43 14.57 38.41
CA THR A 276 -14.88 13.26 38.04
C THR A 276 -15.86 12.25 37.40
N MET A 277 -16.99 12.70 36.84
CA MET A 277 -17.93 11.81 36.16
C MET A 277 -18.51 12.30 34.83
N ARG A 278 -18.16 13.49 34.33
CA ARG A 278 -18.71 13.98 33.04
C ARG A 278 -17.73 14.84 32.22
N TYR A 279 -16.73 14.20 31.62
CA TYR A 279 -15.75 14.81 30.69
C TYR A 279 -16.37 15.36 29.39
N TRP A 280 -17.57 14.91 29.01
CA TRP A 280 -18.27 15.41 27.81
C TRP A 280 -18.78 16.86 27.95
N LEU A 281 -18.94 17.38 29.17
CA LEU A 281 -19.43 18.74 29.40
C LEU A 281 -18.33 19.81 29.29
N THR A 282 -17.07 19.47 29.56
CA THR A 282 -15.95 20.43 29.56
C THR A 282 -15.51 20.85 28.15
N ALA A 283 -15.31 19.89 27.23
CA ALA A 283 -14.95 20.22 25.84
C ALA A 283 -16.11 20.89 25.08
N ALA A 284 -17.35 20.42 25.28
CA ALA A 284 -18.54 21.02 24.69
C ALA A 284 -18.77 22.47 25.17
N ALA A 285 -18.47 22.77 26.45
CA ALA A 285 -18.54 24.13 26.97
C ALA A 285 -17.48 25.06 26.32
N LEU A 286 -16.25 24.58 26.13
CA LEU A 286 -15.19 25.36 25.47
C LEU A 286 -15.54 25.65 24.00
N ILE A 287 -16.00 24.64 23.25
CA ILE A 287 -16.45 24.78 21.86
C ILE A 287 -17.62 25.77 21.75
N ALA A 288 -18.58 25.72 22.69
CA ALA A 288 -19.71 26.65 22.75
C ALA A 288 -19.28 28.12 22.99
N SER A 289 -18.14 28.36 23.66
CA SER A 289 -17.59 29.70 23.83
C SER A 289 -16.89 30.25 22.58
N ILE A 290 -16.44 29.39 21.68
CA ILE A 290 -15.75 29.74 20.42
C ILE A 290 -16.75 29.97 19.28
N SER A 291 -17.91 29.31 19.33
CA SER A 291 -18.91 29.30 18.25
C SER A 291 -19.85 30.50 18.21
N SER A 292 -19.67 31.52 19.08
CA SER A 292 -20.48 32.75 19.04
C SER A 292 -20.13 33.72 17.89
N THR A 293 -19.24 33.36 16.97
CA THR A 293 -18.76 34.29 15.93
C THR A 293 -18.73 33.81 14.49
N ASN A 294 -19.03 32.56 14.11
CA ASN A 294 -19.15 32.22 12.67
C ASN A 294 -19.92 30.91 12.45
N SER A 295 -20.85 30.91 11.48
CA SER A 295 -21.65 29.75 11.07
C SER A 295 -21.45 29.44 9.58
N VAL A 296 -20.88 28.28 9.24
CA VAL A 296 -20.96 27.66 7.90
C VAL A 296 -20.99 26.12 8.05
N SER A 297 -21.65 25.46 7.09
CA SER A 297 -22.17 24.09 7.08
C SER A 297 -21.17 22.94 6.89
N LEU A 298 -21.64 21.76 7.30
CA LEU A 298 -20.98 20.46 7.51
C LEU A 298 -20.61 19.68 6.24
N ASN A 299 -19.46 19.00 6.29
CA ASN A 299 -19.16 17.74 5.61
C ASN A 299 -18.34 16.86 6.57
N SER A 300 -18.68 15.58 6.74
CA SER A 300 -17.98 14.66 7.64
C SER A 300 -17.20 13.61 6.84
N ARG A 301 -15.86 13.70 6.84
CA ARG A 301 -14.96 12.62 6.40
C ARG A 301 -14.64 11.68 7.57
N ALA A 302 -14.53 10.38 7.31
CA ALA A 302 -14.06 9.37 8.25
C ALA A 302 -12.54 9.19 8.12
N ILE A 303 -11.80 9.09 9.24
CA ILE A 303 -10.35 8.83 9.26
C ILE A 303 -10.16 7.32 9.40
N SER A 304 -9.62 6.68 8.37
CA SER A 304 -9.34 5.24 8.31
C SER A 304 -7.90 4.91 8.72
N GLY A 305 -7.62 3.62 8.93
CA GLY A 305 -6.34 3.08 9.41
C GLY A 305 -5.14 3.29 8.48
N ASP A 306 -5.39 3.50 7.18
CA ASP A 306 -4.40 3.39 6.09
C ASP A 306 -3.57 4.65 5.86
N ASN A 307 -4.07 5.80 6.29
CA ASN A 307 -3.39 7.11 6.18
C ASN A 307 -2.09 7.21 7.01
N GLY A 308 -1.84 6.18 7.83
CA GLY A 308 -0.58 6.04 8.55
C GLY A 308 0.58 5.58 7.70
N LEU A 309 0.37 4.78 6.66
CA LEU A 309 1.44 4.32 5.78
C LEU A 309 1.83 5.39 4.75
N GLU A 310 0.87 6.20 4.30
CA GLU A 310 1.10 7.35 3.41
C GLU A 310 1.88 8.47 4.13
N GLY A 311 1.51 8.78 5.38
CA GLY A 311 2.31 9.67 6.22
C GLY A 311 3.74 9.15 6.48
N LEU A 312 3.97 7.83 6.49
CA LEU A 312 5.32 7.25 6.63
C LEU A 312 6.14 7.38 5.34
N ARG A 313 5.53 7.21 4.17
CA ARG A 313 6.16 7.42 2.86
C ARG A 313 6.59 8.88 2.65
N ASN A 314 5.76 9.84 3.07
CA ASN A 314 6.13 11.26 3.06
C ASN A 314 7.29 11.56 4.01
N LEU A 315 7.38 10.89 5.17
CA LEU A 315 8.52 10.98 6.08
C LEU A 315 9.81 10.38 5.48
N ASP A 316 9.72 9.33 4.66
CA ASP A 316 10.87 8.70 4.00
C ASP A 316 11.45 9.51 2.83
N ASN A 317 10.58 10.10 1.99
CA ASN A 317 11.01 10.93 0.86
C ASN A 317 11.79 12.18 1.29
N LEU A 318 11.65 12.61 2.55
CA LEU A 318 12.33 13.77 3.11
C LEU A 318 13.75 13.44 3.61
N ASN A 319 13.99 12.21 4.07
CA ASN A 319 15.34 11.74 4.46
C ASN A 319 16.30 11.70 3.25
N ASN A 320 15.78 11.37 2.07
CA ASN A 320 16.57 11.29 0.83
C ASN A 320 16.86 12.66 0.18
N ASN A 321 16.32 13.76 0.72
CA ASN A 321 16.41 15.10 0.13
C ASN A 321 17.43 16.03 0.82
N ILE A 322 18.28 15.50 1.71
CA ILE A 322 19.43 16.24 2.24
C ILE A 322 20.56 16.13 1.21
N GLN A 323 20.57 17.03 0.22
CA GLN A 323 21.64 17.09 -0.79
C GLN A 323 23.00 17.42 -0.14
N PRO A 324 24.10 16.77 -0.54
CA PRO A 324 25.43 17.14 -0.10
C PRO A 324 25.77 18.57 -0.53
N PHE A 325 26.37 19.33 0.38
CA PHE A 325 26.92 20.67 0.15
C PHE A 325 28.09 20.61 -0.85
N THR A 326 27.80 20.63 -2.15
CA THR A 326 28.80 20.84 -3.21
C THR A 326 28.26 21.80 -4.26
N GLU A 327 27.96 23.05 -3.89
CA GLU A 327 27.92 24.16 -4.84
C GLU A 327 27.88 25.52 -4.11
N LEU A 328 29.05 25.94 -3.61
CA LEU A 328 29.34 27.36 -3.38
C LEU A 328 30.68 27.65 -4.06
N GLN A 329 30.62 28.27 -5.24
CA GLN A 329 31.76 28.87 -5.93
C GLN A 329 32.35 29.99 -5.06
N GLY A 330 33.67 29.97 -4.78
CA GLY A 330 34.29 31.08 -4.06
C GLY A 330 35.75 31.02 -3.56
N GLY A 331 36.64 30.17 -4.10
CA GLY A 331 38.13 30.30 -4.02
C GLY A 331 38.84 30.15 -2.65
N PRO A 332 40.20 30.17 -2.58
CA PRO A 332 41.23 29.84 -3.58
C PRO A 332 42.20 28.70 -3.17
N SER A 333 42.70 27.99 -4.21
CA SER A 333 44.04 27.40 -4.39
C SER A 333 44.64 26.41 -3.37
N TYR A 334 45.08 25.24 -3.86
CA TYR A 334 46.51 24.89 -3.98
C TYR A 334 46.74 23.68 -4.93
N ASN A 335 47.07 24.02 -6.18
CA ASN A 335 48.05 23.46 -7.13
C ASN A 335 48.61 22.02 -7.11
N LYS A 336 48.71 21.50 -8.36
CA LYS A 336 49.68 20.58 -9.01
C LYS A 336 49.36 19.08 -8.88
N TYR A 337 49.19 18.32 -9.98
CA TYR A 337 50.06 18.23 -11.16
C TYR A 337 49.29 18.05 -12.48
N GLU A 338 49.86 18.64 -13.54
CA GLU A 338 49.48 18.51 -14.95
C GLU A 338 50.10 17.28 -15.63
N ALA A 339 49.47 16.85 -16.72
CA ALA A 339 50.00 16.69 -18.09
C ALA A 339 49.24 15.54 -18.80
N GLU A 340 48.37 15.85 -19.77
CA GLU A 340 48.65 15.80 -21.24
C GLU A 340 48.79 14.34 -21.72
N ASP A 341 48.22 13.85 -22.82
CA ASP A 341 47.45 14.36 -23.96
C ASP A 341 46.89 13.12 -24.68
N VAL A 342 45.81 13.26 -25.46
CA VAL A 342 45.60 12.68 -26.82
C VAL A 342 44.10 12.75 -27.18
N GLN A 343 43.80 13.58 -28.19
CA GLN A 343 42.55 13.65 -28.97
C GLN A 343 42.63 12.71 -30.21
N PRO A 344 41.64 12.66 -31.13
CA PRO A 344 40.30 12.07 -31.07
C PRO A 344 40.03 11.07 -32.25
N TYR A 345 39.02 10.19 -32.20
CA TYR A 345 38.24 9.76 -33.40
C TYR A 345 36.95 8.96 -33.06
N THR A 346 35.84 9.58 -33.48
CA THR A 346 34.40 9.25 -33.74
C THR A 346 33.73 7.85 -33.61
N GLU A 347 32.46 7.93 -33.15
CA GLU A 347 31.21 7.14 -33.40
C GLU A 347 31.20 5.62 -33.03
N THR A 348 30.24 5.07 -32.27
CA THR A 348 28.77 5.06 -32.49
C THR A 348 27.93 4.81 -31.22
N SER A 349 26.77 5.49 -31.18
CA SER A 349 25.46 5.19 -30.54
C SER A 349 25.34 4.22 -29.34
N GLU A 350 24.96 4.75 -28.18
CA GLU A 350 23.87 4.23 -27.35
C GLU A 350 23.06 5.43 -26.82
N ALA A 351 21.74 5.40 -27.00
CA ALA A 351 20.83 6.47 -26.62
C ALA A 351 20.51 6.38 -25.12
N GLU A 352 20.93 7.40 -24.36
CA GLU A 352 20.44 7.65 -23.01
C GLU A 352 18.95 8.05 -23.05
N TYR A 353 18.12 7.31 -22.32
CA TYR A 353 16.76 7.73 -21.97
C TYR A 353 16.82 8.67 -20.76
N PRO A 354 16.22 9.87 -20.79
CA PRO A 354 16.15 10.75 -19.64
C PRO A 354 15.02 10.30 -18.70
N MET A 355 15.37 9.82 -17.50
CA MET A 355 14.43 9.68 -16.39
C MET A 355 14.34 11.03 -15.66
N SER A 356 13.41 11.89 -16.08
CA SER A 356 13.03 13.07 -15.29
C SER A 356 11.97 12.67 -14.26
N ALA A 357 12.27 12.89 -12.99
CA ALA A 357 11.32 12.78 -11.88
C ALA A 357 10.23 13.86 -12.02
N SER A 358 9.10 13.52 -12.61
CA SER A 358 7.85 14.29 -12.53
C SER A 358 7.01 13.73 -11.39
N GLY A 359 6.82 14.52 -10.34
CA GLY A 359 5.99 14.18 -9.19
C GLY A 359 4.54 13.85 -9.60
N PHE A 360 4.00 12.80 -9.01
CA PHE A 360 2.62 12.36 -9.18
C PHE A 360 1.65 13.43 -8.65
N ASN A 361 0.84 14.01 -9.55
CA ASN A 361 -0.33 14.81 -9.20
C ASN A 361 -1.53 13.87 -9.02
N ALA A 362 -1.75 13.36 -7.81
CA ALA A 362 -3.01 12.70 -7.47
C ALA A 362 -4.09 13.77 -7.27
N GLN A 363 -4.84 14.11 -8.33
CA GLN A 363 -6.12 14.78 -8.16
C GLN A 363 -7.12 13.75 -7.67
N ALA A 364 -7.58 13.88 -6.41
CA ALA A 364 -8.68 13.08 -5.88
C ALA A 364 -9.92 13.26 -6.76
N THR A 365 -10.33 12.18 -7.42
CA THR A 365 -11.56 12.19 -8.21
C THR A 365 -12.74 11.93 -7.28
N ASN A 366 -13.76 12.80 -7.35
CA ASN A 366 -15.00 12.71 -6.56
C ASN A 366 -15.93 11.55 -7.03
N GLY A 367 -15.38 10.52 -7.69
CA GLY A 367 -16.14 9.38 -8.22
C GLY A 367 -16.28 8.26 -7.20
N LYS A 368 -17.44 7.59 -7.18
CA LYS A 368 -17.61 6.33 -6.42
C LYS A 368 -16.74 5.26 -7.08
N GLN A 369 -15.79 4.67 -6.35
CA GLN A 369 -15.05 3.50 -6.82
C GLN A 369 -16.00 2.31 -7.01
N LEU A 370 -15.92 1.64 -8.16
CA LEU A 370 -16.83 0.55 -8.53
C LEU A 370 -16.14 -0.82 -8.43
N ILE A 371 -16.92 -1.84 -8.10
CA ILE A 371 -16.48 -3.24 -8.10
C ILE A 371 -17.22 -4.01 -9.21
N GLY A 372 -16.47 -4.48 -10.20
CA GLY A 372 -16.93 -5.38 -11.25
C GLY A 372 -16.62 -6.84 -10.95
N ALA A 373 -17.26 -7.74 -11.70
CA ALA A 373 -16.92 -9.15 -11.69
C ALA A 373 -17.18 -9.77 -13.07
N TYR A 374 -16.24 -10.57 -13.55
CA TYR A 374 -16.46 -11.36 -14.76
C TYR A 374 -17.35 -12.57 -14.45
N TYR A 375 -18.32 -12.84 -15.32
CA TYR A 375 -19.25 -13.97 -15.20
C TYR A 375 -19.18 -14.84 -16.48
N PRO A 376 -18.39 -15.93 -16.46
CA PRO A 376 -18.15 -16.75 -17.63
C PRO A 376 -19.30 -17.71 -17.95
N ASP A 377 -19.71 -17.78 -19.21
CA ASP A 377 -20.88 -18.53 -19.67
C ASP A 377 -20.73 -20.05 -19.47
N TRP A 378 -19.51 -20.56 -19.52
CA TRP A 378 -19.16 -21.97 -19.37
C TRP A 378 -19.15 -22.49 -17.93
N GLN A 379 -19.40 -21.63 -16.94
CA GLN A 379 -19.46 -22.01 -15.52
C GLN A 379 -20.78 -21.65 -14.83
N THR A 380 -21.78 -21.20 -15.59
CA THR A 380 -23.12 -20.79 -15.11
C THR A 380 -23.89 -21.87 -14.32
N ASN A 381 -23.51 -23.13 -14.49
CA ASN A 381 -24.00 -24.27 -13.73
C ASN A 381 -23.47 -24.33 -12.28
N ARG A 382 -22.30 -23.73 -11.99
CA ARG A 382 -21.75 -23.62 -10.63
C ARG A 382 -22.38 -22.48 -9.85
N LEU A 383 -22.64 -21.36 -10.53
CA LEU A 383 -23.33 -20.20 -9.97
C LEU A 383 -24.45 -19.76 -10.92
N PRO A 384 -25.66 -20.31 -10.79
CA PRO A 384 -26.80 -19.86 -11.58
C PRO A 384 -27.12 -18.38 -11.35
N VAL A 385 -27.62 -17.69 -12.38
CA VAL A 385 -27.91 -16.23 -12.33
C VAL A 385 -28.75 -15.82 -11.12
N ASN A 386 -29.75 -16.62 -10.74
CA ASN A 386 -30.64 -16.33 -9.62
C ASN A 386 -30.00 -16.56 -8.23
N GLN A 387 -28.76 -17.01 -8.17
CA GLN A 387 -27.97 -17.21 -6.95
C GLN A 387 -26.83 -16.19 -6.82
N ILE A 388 -26.65 -15.29 -7.79
CA ILE A 388 -25.66 -14.23 -7.70
C ILE A 388 -25.98 -13.32 -6.52
N ASP A 389 -25.00 -13.13 -5.62
CA ASP A 389 -25.07 -12.11 -4.58
C ASP A 389 -24.62 -10.76 -5.14
N TRP A 390 -25.59 -9.86 -5.32
CA TRP A 390 -25.39 -8.52 -5.87
C TRP A 390 -24.90 -7.51 -4.84
N THR A 391 -24.76 -7.90 -3.57
CA THR A 391 -24.40 -6.98 -2.47
C THR A 391 -23.01 -6.38 -2.69
N ASN A 392 -22.05 -7.23 -3.09
CA ASN A 392 -20.64 -6.84 -3.11
C ASN A 392 -20.14 -6.36 -4.49
N ILE A 393 -20.98 -6.38 -5.52
CA ILE A 393 -20.63 -5.95 -6.89
C ILE A 393 -21.53 -4.82 -7.38
N ASP A 394 -21.01 -3.93 -8.23
CA ASP A 394 -21.74 -2.82 -8.87
C ASP A 394 -22.15 -3.16 -10.30
N TYR A 395 -21.34 -3.96 -11.00
CA TYR A 395 -21.62 -4.42 -12.35
C TYR A 395 -21.03 -5.81 -12.62
N VAL A 396 -21.50 -6.47 -13.68
CA VAL A 396 -21.00 -7.77 -14.14
C VAL A 396 -20.59 -7.68 -15.60
N SER A 397 -19.42 -8.21 -15.93
CA SER A 397 -18.91 -8.37 -17.29
C SER A 397 -19.19 -9.81 -17.75
N TYR A 398 -20.17 -10.00 -18.63
CA TYR A 398 -20.51 -11.32 -19.15
C TYR A 398 -19.43 -11.79 -20.12
N ALA A 399 -18.81 -12.93 -19.83
CA ALA A 399 -17.71 -13.50 -20.61
C ALA A 399 -18.18 -14.76 -21.36
N PHE A 400 -18.07 -14.90 -22.68
CA PHE A 400 -17.63 -13.88 -23.64
C PHE A 400 -18.54 -13.82 -24.88
N GLY A 401 -18.60 -12.64 -25.47
CA GLY A 401 -18.95 -12.45 -26.88
C GLY A 401 -17.74 -12.71 -27.77
N LEU A 402 -17.94 -13.39 -28.90
CA LEU A 402 -16.88 -13.68 -29.86
C LEU A 402 -17.16 -13.04 -31.20
N LEU A 403 -16.11 -12.49 -31.83
CA LEU A 403 -16.21 -11.93 -33.18
C LEU A 403 -16.23 -13.07 -34.20
N SER A 404 -17.20 -13.04 -35.11
CA SER A 404 -17.11 -13.82 -36.35
C SER A 404 -15.93 -13.33 -37.18
N PRO A 405 -14.96 -14.18 -37.59
CA PRO A 405 -13.78 -13.73 -38.34
C PRO A 405 -14.10 -13.04 -39.68
N SER A 406 -15.25 -13.35 -40.29
CA SER A 406 -15.64 -12.81 -41.60
C SER A 406 -16.66 -11.67 -41.52
N THR A 407 -17.57 -11.69 -40.54
CA THR A 407 -18.64 -10.70 -40.42
C THR A 407 -18.44 -9.71 -39.28
N TYR A 408 -17.54 -9.99 -38.34
CA TYR A 408 -17.36 -9.27 -37.06
C TYR A 408 -18.62 -9.21 -36.19
N GLU A 409 -19.69 -9.92 -36.58
CA GLU A 409 -20.89 -10.06 -35.75
C GLU A 409 -20.51 -10.75 -34.44
N ILE A 410 -21.09 -10.25 -33.35
CA ILE A 410 -20.87 -10.80 -32.02
C ILE A 410 -21.77 -12.02 -31.84
N THR A 411 -21.14 -13.16 -31.60
CA THR A 411 -21.79 -14.44 -31.35
C THR A 411 -21.55 -14.88 -29.91
N LEU A 412 -22.50 -15.65 -29.36
CA LEU A 412 -22.40 -16.27 -28.05
C LEU A 412 -22.48 -17.79 -28.22
N SER A 413 -21.96 -18.54 -27.24
CA SER A 413 -22.11 -19.99 -27.19
C SER A 413 -23.59 -20.41 -27.15
N ALA A 414 -23.88 -21.65 -27.54
CA ALA A 414 -25.25 -22.16 -27.52
C ALA A 414 -25.85 -22.10 -26.11
N GLY A 415 -27.01 -21.45 -25.96
CA GLY A 415 -27.70 -21.25 -24.67
C GLY A 415 -27.25 -20.00 -23.89
N SER A 416 -26.16 -19.35 -24.29
CA SER A 416 -25.65 -18.14 -23.63
C SER A 416 -26.53 -16.91 -23.89
N ASP A 417 -27.30 -16.88 -24.98
CA ASP A 417 -28.23 -15.77 -25.28
C ASP A 417 -29.32 -15.62 -24.20
N SER A 418 -29.95 -16.74 -23.81
CA SER A 418 -30.94 -16.76 -22.73
C SER A 418 -30.33 -16.47 -21.36
N THR A 419 -29.08 -16.90 -21.15
CA THR A 419 -28.38 -16.68 -19.88
C THR A 419 -28.02 -15.21 -19.70
N LEU A 420 -27.46 -14.58 -20.75
CA LEU A 420 -27.17 -13.14 -20.74
C LEU A 420 -28.43 -12.31 -20.54
N THR A 421 -29.52 -12.64 -21.25
CA THR A 421 -30.81 -11.95 -21.06
C THR A 421 -31.29 -12.06 -19.61
N SER A 422 -31.23 -13.26 -19.03
CA SER A 422 -31.60 -13.48 -17.62
C SER A 422 -30.70 -12.71 -16.65
N LEU A 423 -29.41 -12.60 -16.95
CA LEU A 423 -28.45 -11.85 -16.14
C LEU A 423 -28.75 -10.36 -16.16
N VAL A 424 -29.02 -9.78 -17.33
CA VAL A 424 -29.40 -8.38 -17.49
C VAL A 424 -30.68 -8.08 -16.71
N GLU A 425 -31.71 -8.92 -16.85
CA GLU A 425 -32.96 -8.78 -16.09
C GLU A 425 -32.73 -8.86 -14.57
N ALA A 426 -31.91 -9.83 -14.11
CA ALA A 426 -31.62 -10.01 -12.69
C ALA A 426 -30.82 -8.84 -12.09
N ALA A 427 -29.85 -8.30 -12.84
CA ALA A 427 -29.06 -7.13 -12.44
C ALA A 427 -29.92 -5.86 -12.38
N HIS A 428 -30.75 -5.64 -13.41
CA HIS A 428 -31.61 -4.47 -13.51
C HIS A 428 -32.70 -4.44 -12.43
N ALA A 429 -33.15 -5.62 -11.97
CA ALA A 429 -34.13 -5.78 -10.90
C ALA A 429 -33.61 -5.44 -9.49
N GLN A 430 -32.31 -5.24 -9.30
CA GLN A 430 -31.72 -4.88 -8.01
C GLN A 430 -32.05 -3.43 -7.60
N SER A 431 -31.89 -3.11 -6.31
CA SER A 431 -32.06 -1.75 -5.78
C SER A 431 -30.88 -1.35 -4.88
N PRO A 432 -30.02 -0.39 -5.30
CA PRO A 432 -30.01 0.25 -6.62
C PRO A 432 -29.73 -0.76 -7.74
N SER A 433 -30.21 -0.42 -8.95
CA SER A 433 -30.03 -1.25 -10.15
C SER A 433 -28.54 -1.47 -10.43
N LYS A 434 -28.18 -2.71 -10.77
CA LYS A 434 -26.81 -3.11 -11.13
C LYS A 434 -26.64 -3.11 -12.64
N LYS A 435 -25.41 -3.00 -13.13
CA LYS A 435 -25.13 -2.91 -14.57
C LYS A 435 -24.60 -4.22 -15.13
N VAL A 436 -24.84 -4.46 -16.41
CA VAL A 436 -24.24 -5.58 -17.16
C VAL A 436 -23.58 -5.08 -18.43
N GLU A 437 -22.34 -5.49 -18.63
CA GLU A 437 -21.61 -5.31 -19.87
C GLU A 437 -21.28 -6.65 -20.52
N LEU A 438 -21.12 -6.66 -21.84
CA LEU A 438 -20.61 -7.82 -22.55
C LEU A 438 -19.12 -7.64 -22.81
N SER A 439 -18.31 -8.56 -22.28
CA SER A 439 -16.91 -8.65 -22.62
C SER A 439 -16.75 -9.43 -23.92
N ILE A 440 -16.09 -8.82 -24.89
CA ILE A 440 -15.91 -9.34 -26.24
C ILE A 440 -14.44 -9.69 -26.44
N GLY A 441 -14.16 -10.95 -26.74
CA GLY A 441 -12.79 -11.45 -26.92
C GLY A 441 -12.40 -12.47 -25.87
N GLY A 442 -11.49 -12.05 -24.97
CA GLY A 442 -10.75 -12.88 -24.03
C GLY A 442 -9.60 -13.64 -24.69
N TRP A 443 -8.83 -14.36 -23.87
CA TRP A 443 -7.62 -15.09 -24.26
C TRP A 443 -7.78 -15.91 -25.55
N THR A 444 -8.88 -16.66 -25.68
CA THR A 444 -9.14 -17.53 -26.84
C THR A 444 -9.99 -16.89 -27.94
N GLY A 445 -10.58 -15.72 -27.69
CA GLY A 445 -11.50 -15.05 -28.62
C GLY A 445 -10.90 -13.88 -29.38
N SER A 446 -9.62 -13.59 -29.16
CA SER A 446 -8.97 -12.37 -29.62
C SER A 446 -8.43 -12.40 -31.06
N GLU A 447 -8.43 -13.56 -31.71
CA GLU A 447 -7.87 -13.77 -33.06
C GLU A 447 -8.35 -12.72 -34.11
N PRO A 448 -9.65 -12.37 -34.20
CA PRO A 448 -10.13 -11.51 -35.30
C PRO A 448 -9.79 -10.02 -35.16
N PHE A 449 -9.36 -9.54 -33.98
CA PHE A 449 -9.32 -8.11 -33.69
C PHE A 449 -8.37 -7.32 -34.60
N SER A 450 -7.14 -7.80 -34.82
CA SER A 450 -6.12 -7.08 -35.61
C SER A 450 -6.63 -6.73 -37.00
N GLU A 451 -7.28 -7.69 -37.68
CA GLU A 451 -7.89 -7.45 -38.99
C GLU A 451 -9.19 -6.64 -38.89
N ALA A 452 -9.99 -6.84 -37.84
CA ALA A 452 -11.23 -6.10 -37.65
C ALA A 452 -11.01 -4.58 -37.44
N VAL A 453 -9.83 -4.16 -36.96
CA VAL A 453 -9.49 -2.74 -36.81
C VAL A 453 -8.65 -2.18 -37.96
N SER A 454 -8.19 -3.00 -38.91
CA SER A 454 -7.12 -2.64 -39.86
C SER A 454 -7.49 -1.54 -40.87
N THR A 455 -8.74 -1.52 -41.35
CA THR A 455 -9.23 -0.56 -42.36
C THR A 455 -10.44 0.24 -41.89
N ASP A 456 -10.72 1.39 -42.49
CA ASP A 456 -11.91 2.20 -42.16
C ASP A 456 -13.22 1.39 -42.31
N ALA A 457 -13.33 0.60 -43.37
CA ALA A 457 -14.50 -0.24 -43.62
C ALA A 457 -14.67 -1.33 -42.55
N ASN A 458 -13.57 -1.98 -42.12
CA ASN A 458 -13.63 -2.99 -41.06
C ASN A 458 -14.01 -2.36 -39.72
N ARG A 459 -13.45 -1.18 -39.40
CA ARG A 459 -13.78 -0.44 -38.17
C ARG A 459 -15.26 -0.08 -38.08
N GLU A 460 -15.85 0.45 -39.15
CA GLU A 460 -17.28 0.78 -39.19
C GLU A 460 -18.16 -0.47 -39.07
N LYS A 461 -17.76 -1.56 -39.72
CA LYS A 461 -18.47 -2.84 -39.65
C LYS A 461 -18.44 -3.43 -38.23
N LEU A 462 -17.27 -3.41 -37.57
CA LEU A 462 -17.13 -3.85 -36.19
C LEU A 462 -17.92 -2.94 -35.23
N ALA A 463 -17.84 -1.61 -35.40
CA ALA A 463 -18.57 -0.67 -34.56
C ALA A 463 -20.09 -0.91 -34.65
N THR A 464 -20.60 -1.11 -35.86
CA THR A 464 -22.01 -1.45 -36.11
C THR A 464 -22.40 -2.77 -35.42
N ALA A 465 -21.55 -3.80 -35.51
CA ALA A 465 -21.80 -5.09 -34.89
C ALA A 465 -21.89 -4.98 -33.35
N ILE A 466 -20.99 -4.22 -32.72
CA ILE A 466 -20.99 -3.99 -31.28
C ILE A 466 -22.23 -3.19 -30.83
N VAL A 467 -22.60 -2.14 -31.57
CA VAL A 467 -23.82 -1.37 -31.27
C VAL A 467 -25.07 -2.24 -31.40
N ASN A 468 -25.11 -3.15 -32.38
CA ASN A 468 -26.20 -4.10 -32.53
C ASN A 468 -26.25 -5.11 -31.38
N ALA A 469 -25.11 -5.63 -30.93
CA ALA A 469 -25.01 -6.49 -29.75
C ALA A 469 -25.51 -5.77 -28.49
N GLN A 470 -25.02 -4.56 -28.24
CA GLN A 470 -25.46 -3.71 -27.14
C GLN A 470 -26.98 -3.57 -27.08
N LYS A 471 -27.61 -3.21 -28.21
CA LYS A 471 -29.06 -3.04 -28.30
C LYS A 471 -29.83 -4.35 -28.16
N LYS A 472 -29.32 -5.43 -28.77
CA LYS A 472 -29.98 -6.75 -28.75
C LYS A 472 -30.18 -7.26 -27.33
N TRP A 473 -29.15 -7.10 -26.49
CA TRP A 473 -29.17 -7.62 -25.11
C TRP A 473 -29.40 -6.55 -24.04
N ASN A 474 -29.72 -5.31 -24.43
CA ASN A 474 -29.98 -4.20 -23.51
C ASN A 474 -28.84 -3.98 -22.49
N LEU A 475 -27.60 -3.98 -22.99
CA LEU A 475 -26.39 -3.90 -22.17
C LEU A 475 -26.11 -2.46 -21.71
N ASP A 476 -25.63 -2.31 -20.49
CA ASP A 476 -25.18 -1.03 -19.91
C ASP A 476 -23.74 -0.69 -20.31
N GLY A 477 -23.01 -1.64 -20.87
CA GLY A 477 -21.62 -1.46 -21.26
C GLY A 477 -21.13 -2.48 -22.29
N ILE A 478 -19.98 -2.16 -22.87
CA ILE A 478 -19.19 -3.05 -23.72
C ILE A 478 -17.76 -3.04 -23.19
N ASP A 479 -17.23 -4.24 -22.94
CA ASP A 479 -15.84 -4.47 -22.58
C ASP A 479 -15.11 -5.11 -23.76
N LEU A 480 -14.00 -4.51 -24.18
CA LEU A 480 -13.19 -5.00 -25.31
C LEU A 480 -11.94 -5.69 -24.77
N ASP A 481 -12.07 -6.99 -24.56
CA ASP A 481 -11.01 -7.84 -24.02
C ASP A 481 -10.17 -8.43 -25.16
N TRP A 482 -9.44 -7.55 -25.85
CA TRP A 482 -8.48 -7.94 -26.89
C TRP A 482 -7.12 -8.23 -26.25
N GLU A 483 -6.70 -9.49 -26.33
CA GLU A 483 -5.45 -9.99 -25.77
C GLU A 483 -4.41 -10.40 -26.86
N TYR A 484 -3.50 -9.53 -27.30
CA TYR A 484 -3.41 -8.09 -27.01
C TYR A 484 -3.07 -7.29 -28.29
N PRO A 485 -3.46 -6.00 -28.39
CA PRO A 485 -3.04 -5.16 -29.50
C PRO A 485 -1.51 -5.13 -29.64
N GLY A 486 -1.00 -5.55 -30.80
CA GLY A 486 0.43 -5.52 -31.12
C GLY A 486 1.26 -6.65 -30.51
N LEU A 487 0.66 -7.58 -29.76
CA LEU A 487 1.34 -8.72 -29.15
C LEU A 487 0.63 -10.04 -29.49
N PRO A 488 1.36 -11.17 -29.50
CA PRO A 488 0.79 -12.43 -29.94
C PRO A 488 -0.28 -13.00 -29.01
N GLY A 489 -0.33 -12.66 -27.71
CA GLY A 489 -1.28 -13.27 -26.77
C GLY A 489 -1.29 -14.80 -26.87
N ALA A 490 -2.46 -15.39 -27.15
CA ALA A 490 -2.65 -16.83 -27.38
C ALA A 490 -2.12 -17.36 -28.74
N GLY A 491 -1.30 -16.59 -29.47
CA GLY A 491 -0.85 -16.89 -30.83
C GLY A 491 -1.67 -16.21 -31.92
N ASN A 492 -2.32 -15.10 -31.59
CA ASN A 492 -3.20 -14.31 -32.45
C ASN A 492 -2.41 -13.56 -33.54
N PRO A 493 -3.03 -13.30 -34.71
CA PRO A 493 -2.54 -12.31 -35.66
C PRO A 493 -2.37 -10.95 -34.98
N HIS A 494 -1.22 -10.32 -35.22
CA HIS A 494 -0.89 -9.02 -34.63
C HIS A 494 0.03 -8.23 -35.56
N THR A 495 -0.02 -6.91 -35.45
CA THR A 495 0.85 -6.00 -36.20
C THR A 495 1.30 -4.83 -35.33
N GLY A 496 2.44 -4.22 -35.64
CA GLY A 496 2.88 -3.00 -34.97
C GLY A 496 1.94 -1.79 -35.17
N SER A 497 0.93 -1.90 -36.05
CA SER A 497 -0.09 -0.85 -36.25
C SER A 497 -1.35 -1.07 -35.43
N ASP A 498 -1.46 -2.17 -34.68
CA ASP A 498 -2.68 -2.59 -33.98
C ASP A 498 -3.17 -1.51 -33.01
N SER A 499 -2.33 -1.02 -32.10
CA SER A 499 -2.73 0.01 -31.13
C SER A 499 -3.18 1.31 -31.80
N ALA A 500 -2.49 1.75 -32.87
CA ALA A 500 -2.89 2.93 -33.63
C ALA A 500 -4.23 2.74 -34.35
N ASN A 501 -4.46 1.55 -34.91
CA ASN A 501 -5.71 1.18 -35.56
C ASN A 501 -6.84 0.99 -34.54
N TYR A 502 -6.52 0.48 -33.35
CA TYR A 502 -7.45 0.31 -32.26
C TYR A 502 -7.97 1.66 -31.78
N LEU A 503 -7.09 2.65 -31.57
CA LEU A 503 -7.52 4.00 -31.21
C LEU A 503 -8.43 4.64 -32.28
N LYS A 504 -8.13 4.43 -33.58
CA LYS A 504 -9.01 4.89 -34.67
C LYS A 504 -10.38 4.21 -34.60
N PHE A 505 -10.41 2.91 -34.31
CA PHE A 505 -11.64 2.16 -34.13
C PHE A 505 -12.46 2.68 -32.95
N LEU A 506 -11.85 2.90 -31.79
CA LEU A 506 -12.54 3.42 -30.62
C LEU A 506 -13.16 4.80 -30.86
N LYS A 507 -12.47 5.66 -31.64
CA LYS A 507 -13.01 6.96 -32.07
C LYS A 507 -14.20 6.86 -33.01
N VAL A 508 -14.33 5.74 -33.74
CA VAL A 508 -15.52 5.42 -34.55
C VAL A 508 -16.64 4.84 -33.68
N LEU A 509 -16.31 3.92 -32.75
CA LEU A 509 -17.27 3.22 -31.91
C LEU A 509 -17.93 4.13 -30.87
N LYS A 510 -17.15 4.88 -30.08
CA LYS A 510 -17.64 5.61 -28.89
C LYS A 510 -18.80 6.56 -29.21
N PRO A 511 -18.80 7.34 -30.31
CA PRO A 511 -19.94 8.19 -30.67
C PRO A 511 -21.20 7.43 -31.13
N GLN A 512 -21.08 6.16 -31.54
CA GLN A 512 -22.20 5.34 -32.02
C GLN A 512 -22.93 4.60 -30.88
N LEU A 513 -22.26 4.42 -29.73
CA LEU A 513 -22.88 3.83 -28.54
C LEU A 513 -23.97 4.76 -27.97
N PRO A 514 -25.10 4.21 -27.48
CA PRO A 514 -26.11 5.02 -26.81
C PRO A 514 -25.56 5.77 -25.60
N SER A 515 -26.15 6.93 -25.29
CA SER A 515 -25.79 7.70 -24.11
C SER A 515 -25.97 6.87 -22.83
N GLY A 516 -24.97 6.89 -21.96
CA GLY A 516 -24.96 6.13 -20.69
C GLY A 516 -24.35 4.73 -20.80
N VAL A 517 -24.09 4.22 -22.00
CA VAL A 517 -23.38 2.95 -22.20
C VAL A 517 -21.88 3.13 -21.99
N THR A 518 -21.30 2.32 -21.12
CA THR A 518 -19.86 2.32 -20.85
C THR A 518 -19.09 1.58 -21.94
N LEU A 519 -17.87 2.03 -22.22
CA LEU A 519 -16.90 1.38 -23.07
C LEU A 519 -15.62 1.17 -22.25
N SER A 520 -15.22 -0.09 -22.10
CA SER A 520 -14.02 -0.49 -21.38
C SER A 520 -13.16 -1.45 -22.18
N ALA A 521 -12.01 -1.79 -21.61
CA ALA A 521 -11.14 -2.85 -22.11
C ALA A 521 -10.43 -3.53 -20.95
N ALA A 522 -10.28 -4.86 -21.02
CA ALA A 522 -9.27 -5.57 -20.26
C ALA A 522 -7.89 -5.38 -20.92
N THR A 523 -6.85 -5.20 -20.12
CA THR A 523 -5.50 -4.87 -20.60
C THR A 523 -4.44 -5.67 -19.88
N ALA A 524 -3.27 -5.80 -20.51
CA ALA A 524 -2.08 -6.35 -19.84
C ALA A 524 -1.63 -5.46 -18.65
N VAL A 525 -0.71 -6.00 -17.86
CA VAL A 525 0.02 -5.28 -16.78
C VAL A 525 0.86 -4.10 -17.29
N TYR A 526 1.04 -3.95 -18.60
CA TYR A 526 1.73 -2.83 -19.23
C TYR A 526 0.82 -2.10 -20.22
N PRO A 527 1.08 -0.80 -20.49
CA PRO A 527 0.45 -0.05 -21.57
C PRO A 527 0.44 -0.80 -22.90
N PHE A 528 -0.55 -0.52 -23.74
CA PHE A 528 -0.66 -1.11 -25.09
C PHE A 528 0.66 -1.06 -25.85
N ALA A 529 0.95 -2.10 -26.63
CA ALA A 529 2.22 -2.18 -27.34
C ALA A 529 2.29 -1.21 -28.53
N GLY A 530 3.43 -0.56 -28.70
CA GLY A 530 3.79 0.23 -29.86
C GLY A 530 4.29 -0.63 -31.02
N PRO A 531 4.71 0.00 -32.13
CA PRO A 531 5.16 -0.71 -33.33
C PRO A 531 6.37 -1.62 -33.15
N ASP A 532 7.16 -1.38 -32.10
CA ASP A 532 8.34 -2.17 -31.72
C ASP A 532 8.05 -3.25 -30.67
N GLY A 533 6.78 -3.44 -30.31
CA GLY A 533 6.33 -4.39 -29.30
C GLY A 533 6.56 -3.94 -27.85
N LYS A 534 7.10 -2.73 -27.63
CA LYS A 534 7.28 -2.16 -26.28
C LYS A 534 6.04 -1.39 -25.85
N PRO A 535 5.81 -1.18 -24.54
CA PRO A 535 4.70 -0.36 -24.07
C PRO A 535 4.73 1.06 -24.67
N LEU A 536 3.56 1.57 -25.09
CA LEU A 536 3.41 2.95 -25.54
C LEU A 536 3.68 3.92 -24.39
N ALA A 537 4.45 4.97 -24.68
CA ALA A 537 4.71 6.06 -23.75
C ALA A 537 3.54 7.06 -23.64
N ASP A 538 2.61 7.04 -24.60
CA ASP A 538 1.42 7.89 -24.60
C ASP A 538 0.18 7.09 -25.01
N VAL A 539 -0.74 6.96 -24.05
CA VAL A 539 -2.08 6.36 -24.19
C VAL A 539 -3.18 7.37 -23.87
N SER A 540 -2.87 8.67 -23.77
CA SER A 540 -3.85 9.72 -23.44
C SER A 540 -5.05 9.72 -24.39
N GLY A 541 -4.83 9.45 -25.68
CA GLY A 541 -5.90 9.29 -26.66
C GLY A 541 -6.86 8.14 -26.36
N PHE A 542 -6.40 7.05 -25.73
CA PHE A 542 -7.26 5.99 -25.22
C PHE A 542 -8.04 6.45 -23.98
N GLY A 543 -7.40 7.24 -23.12
CA GLY A 543 -8.05 7.88 -21.96
C GLY A 543 -9.18 8.84 -22.33
N GLU A 544 -9.21 9.39 -23.54
CA GLU A 544 -10.32 10.21 -24.05
C GLU A 544 -11.57 9.38 -24.42
N VAL A 545 -11.39 8.11 -24.82
CA VAL A 545 -12.47 7.29 -25.40
C VAL A 545 -13.01 6.23 -24.46
N PHE A 546 -12.15 5.58 -23.67
CA PHE A 546 -12.58 4.62 -22.67
C PHE A 546 -13.21 5.33 -21.47
N ASP A 547 -14.25 4.73 -20.90
CA ASP A 547 -14.75 5.15 -19.60
C ASP A 547 -13.89 4.56 -18.48
N HIS A 548 -13.38 3.34 -18.67
CA HIS A 548 -12.34 2.74 -17.84
C HIS A 548 -11.57 1.65 -18.59
N ILE A 549 -10.38 1.28 -18.10
CA ILE A 549 -9.66 0.06 -18.45
C ILE A 549 -9.54 -0.82 -17.21
N LEU A 550 -9.51 -2.14 -17.38
CA LEU A 550 -9.22 -3.09 -16.31
C LEU A 550 -7.85 -3.73 -16.56
N ILE A 551 -6.88 -3.41 -15.71
CA ILE A 551 -5.55 -4.02 -15.74
C ILE A 551 -5.67 -5.45 -15.22
N MET A 552 -5.38 -6.44 -16.04
CA MET A 552 -5.38 -7.86 -15.68
C MET A 552 -4.13 -8.19 -14.87
N ASN A 553 -4.12 -7.79 -13.60
CA ASN A 553 -3.05 -8.11 -12.64
C ASN A 553 -3.20 -9.56 -12.13
N TYR A 554 -3.05 -10.51 -13.04
CA TYR A 554 -3.03 -11.94 -12.82
C TYR A 554 -2.34 -12.64 -14.00
N ASP A 555 -2.10 -13.95 -13.88
CA ASP A 555 -1.34 -14.76 -14.83
C ASP A 555 0.11 -14.28 -15.03
N VAL A 556 0.64 -13.57 -14.04
CA VAL A 556 2.05 -13.15 -14.02
C VAL A 556 2.95 -14.38 -13.91
N PHE A 557 2.60 -15.30 -13.01
CA PHE A 557 3.30 -16.57 -12.83
C PHE A 557 2.34 -17.75 -12.94
N ASN A 558 2.37 -18.42 -14.09
CA ASN A 558 1.62 -19.65 -14.32
C ASN A 558 2.29 -20.85 -13.62
N ALA A 559 1.59 -21.98 -13.62
CA ALA A 559 2.08 -23.24 -13.05
C ALA A 559 3.44 -23.69 -13.63
N ALA A 560 4.50 -23.47 -12.85
CA ALA A 560 5.89 -23.83 -13.17
C ALA A 560 6.62 -24.47 -11.97
N PRO A 561 7.71 -25.24 -12.19
CA PRO A 561 8.51 -25.84 -11.11
C PRO A 561 9.12 -24.80 -10.13
N ALA A 562 9.41 -23.61 -10.63
CA ALA A 562 9.76 -22.43 -9.84
C ALA A 562 8.48 -21.61 -9.60
N PRO A 563 7.77 -21.81 -8.48
CA PRO A 563 6.55 -21.07 -8.19
C PRO A 563 6.82 -19.58 -7.98
N GLY A 564 5.92 -18.74 -8.48
CA GLY A 564 5.90 -17.29 -8.31
C GLY A 564 4.50 -16.81 -7.94
N PRO A 565 4.34 -15.54 -7.52
CA PRO A 565 3.04 -14.99 -7.15
C PRO A 565 2.18 -14.70 -8.40
N ASN A 566 1.01 -15.34 -8.52
CA ASN A 566 0.12 -15.17 -9.67
C ASN A 566 -0.25 -13.70 -9.94
N ALA A 567 -0.59 -12.97 -8.87
CA ALA A 567 -1.06 -11.59 -8.91
C ALA A 567 -0.41 -10.79 -7.78
N ALA A 568 0.85 -10.41 -7.96
CA ALA A 568 1.57 -9.66 -6.94
C ALA A 568 0.92 -8.28 -6.70
N LEU A 569 0.89 -7.84 -5.45
CA LEU A 569 0.54 -6.45 -5.10
C LEU A 569 1.67 -5.49 -5.51
N LYS A 570 2.90 -5.90 -5.22
CA LYS A 570 4.15 -5.14 -5.39
C LYS A 570 5.33 -6.09 -5.55
N ASP A 571 6.52 -5.57 -5.82
CA ASP A 571 7.76 -6.33 -5.86
C ASP A 571 8.86 -5.66 -5.03
N THR A 572 8.96 -6.00 -3.74
CA THR A 572 9.96 -5.37 -2.84
C THR A 572 11.26 -6.15 -2.69
N CYS A 573 11.40 -7.30 -3.36
CA CYS A 573 12.54 -8.21 -3.17
C CYS A 573 13.17 -8.69 -4.47
N GLY A 574 12.79 -8.12 -5.61
CA GLY A 574 13.30 -8.49 -6.92
C GLY A 574 12.60 -9.72 -7.49
N SER A 575 11.69 -9.51 -8.43
CA SER A 575 11.00 -10.53 -9.21
C SER A 575 11.82 -10.91 -10.44
N SER A 576 11.65 -12.14 -10.94
CA SER A 576 12.08 -12.46 -12.32
C SER A 576 11.19 -11.81 -13.39
N LYS A 577 10.07 -11.21 -12.97
CA LYS A 577 9.15 -10.42 -13.78
C LYS A 577 8.95 -9.04 -13.14
N PRO A 578 9.98 -8.18 -13.13
CA PRO A 578 9.90 -6.84 -12.52
C PRO A 578 8.82 -6.02 -13.23
N GLY A 579 8.10 -5.17 -12.50
CA GLY A 579 7.02 -4.33 -13.04
C GLY A 579 5.68 -5.04 -13.27
N ALA A 580 5.63 -6.38 -13.30
CA ALA A 580 4.40 -7.15 -13.47
C ALA A 580 3.70 -7.37 -12.10
N ASN A 581 3.23 -6.29 -11.49
CA ASN A 581 2.49 -6.28 -10.23
C ASN A 581 1.50 -5.11 -10.19
N ALA A 582 0.55 -5.12 -9.25
CA ALA A 582 -0.53 -4.13 -9.20
C ALA A 582 -0.02 -2.69 -9.15
N GLU A 583 0.91 -2.39 -8.24
CA GLU A 583 1.42 -1.02 -8.01
C GLU A 583 2.13 -0.48 -9.26
N ASP A 584 3.06 -1.24 -9.82
CA ASP A 584 3.84 -0.80 -10.98
C ASP A 584 3.00 -0.74 -12.25
N SER A 585 2.02 -1.64 -12.41
CA SER A 585 1.12 -1.62 -13.56
C SER A 585 0.25 -0.35 -13.56
N ILE A 586 -0.33 0.02 -12.42
CA ILE A 586 -1.13 1.25 -12.29
C ILE A 586 -0.27 2.47 -12.61
N LYS A 587 0.96 2.53 -12.07
CA LYS A 587 1.91 3.62 -12.36
C LYS A 587 2.22 3.70 -13.84
N ALA A 588 2.58 2.59 -14.48
CA ALA A 588 2.94 2.55 -15.89
C ALA A 588 1.80 3.06 -16.80
N TRP A 589 0.55 2.66 -16.53
CA TRP A 589 -0.61 3.14 -17.28
C TRP A 589 -0.89 4.63 -17.05
N ASN A 590 -0.78 5.11 -15.82
CA ASN A 590 -0.97 6.52 -15.50
C ASN A 590 0.14 7.42 -16.06
N GLU A 591 1.40 6.99 -15.97
CA GLU A 591 2.55 7.69 -16.54
C GLU A 591 2.45 7.78 -18.07
N ALA A 592 1.90 6.76 -18.72
CA ALA A 592 1.57 6.79 -20.14
C ALA A 592 0.35 7.70 -20.46
N GLY A 593 -0.34 8.27 -19.46
CA GLY A 593 -1.40 9.25 -19.65
C GLY A 593 -2.83 8.72 -19.54
N MET A 594 -3.06 7.51 -19.01
CA MET A 594 -4.40 7.06 -18.64
C MET A 594 -4.83 7.70 -17.30
N PRO A 595 -5.96 8.42 -17.22
CA PRO A 595 -6.40 9.02 -15.96
C PRO A 595 -6.64 7.95 -14.87
N LEU A 596 -6.18 8.20 -13.64
CA LEU A 596 -6.30 7.26 -12.52
C LEU A 596 -7.75 6.81 -12.29
N GLU A 597 -8.71 7.74 -12.34
CA GLU A 597 -10.14 7.44 -12.18
C GLU A 597 -10.74 6.55 -13.26
N LYS A 598 -10.00 6.29 -14.33
CA LYS A 598 -10.34 5.37 -15.41
C LYS A 598 -9.54 4.06 -15.35
N ILE A 599 -8.61 3.91 -14.40
CA ILE A 599 -7.88 2.66 -14.20
C ILE A 599 -8.64 1.80 -13.20
N TYR A 600 -8.91 0.55 -13.55
CA TYR A 600 -9.47 -0.46 -12.67
C TYR A 600 -8.44 -1.57 -12.48
N LEU A 601 -8.34 -2.12 -11.28
CA LEU A 601 -7.40 -3.21 -10.98
C LEU A 601 -8.12 -4.57 -11.00
N GLY A 602 -7.66 -5.46 -11.87
CA GLY A 602 -8.09 -6.85 -11.95
C GLY A 602 -7.50 -7.71 -10.83
N VAL A 603 -8.30 -8.60 -10.23
CA VAL A 603 -7.84 -9.53 -9.17
C VAL A 603 -8.34 -10.96 -9.42
N PRO A 604 -7.51 -12.00 -9.22
CA PRO A 604 -7.89 -13.38 -9.54
C PRO A 604 -8.58 -14.07 -8.36
N ALA A 605 -9.79 -14.59 -8.54
CA ALA A 605 -10.45 -15.51 -7.62
C ALA A 605 -9.94 -16.97 -7.80
N TYR A 606 -8.65 -17.11 -8.12
CA TYR A 606 -7.97 -18.38 -8.39
C TYR A 606 -6.47 -18.26 -8.12
N GLY A 607 -5.81 -19.40 -8.08
CA GLY A 607 -4.36 -19.55 -7.97
C GLY A 607 -3.79 -20.58 -8.93
N TYR A 608 -2.49 -20.84 -8.82
CA TYR A 608 -1.80 -21.89 -9.57
C TYR A 608 -1.20 -22.94 -8.64
N LEU A 609 -1.56 -24.19 -8.88
CA LEU A 609 -0.90 -25.36 -8.32
C LEU A 609 0.36 -25.68 -9.13
N HIS A 610 1.47 -25.86 -8.44
CA HIS A 610 2.80 -26.09 -8.97
C HIS A 610 3.33 -27.44 -8.48
N GLU A 611 3.94 -28.21 -9.39
CA GLU A 611 4.77 -29.36 -9.02
C GLU A 611 6.13 -28.84 -8.52
N SER A 612 6.23 -28.62 -7.21
CA SER A 612 7.42 -28.03 -6.57
C SER A 612 7.49 -28.40 -5.09
N SER A 613 8.70 -28.64 -4.58
CA SER A 613 8.95 -28.81 -3.14
C SER A 613 9.39 -27.51 -2.45
N ALA A 614 9.30 -26.39 -3.17
CA ALA A 614 9.68 -25.09 -2.65
C ALA A 614 8.83 -24.72 -1.41
N LYS A 615 9.46 -24.04 -0.46
CA LYS A 615 8.79 -23.51 0.76
C LYS A 615 8.69 -21.98 0.73
N ALA A 616 8.92 -21.40 -0.43
CA ALA A 616 8.85 -19.99 -0.78
C ALA A 616 8.51 -19.86 -2.27
N LEU A 617 8.04 -18.69 -2.69
CA LEU A 617 7.84 -18.38 -4.11
C LEU A 617 9.19 -17.96 -4.71
N VAL A 618 9.89 -18.94 -5.29
CA VAL A 618 11.31 -18.86 -5.73
C VAL A 618 11.51 -18.28 -7.12
N ALA A 619 10.44 -17.96 -7.87
CA ALA A 619 10.56 -17.22 -9.13
C ALA A 619 10.89 -15.73 -8.93
N ARG A 620 11.32 -15.35 -7.73
CA ARG A 620 12.03 -14.10 -7.43
C ARG A 620 13.52 -14.29 -7.70
N GLN A 621 14.20 -13.20 -8.03
CA GLN A 621 15.65 -13.23 -8.05
C GLN A 621 16.14 -13.62 -6.65
N THR A 622 16.94 -14.68 -6.56
CA THR A 622 17.60 -15.04 -5.30
C THR A 622 18.43 -13.82 -4.87
N PRO A 623 18.33 -13.34 -3.61
CA PRO A 623 19.22 -12.28 -3.16
C PRO A 623 20.66 -12.74 -3.37
N THR A 624 21.37 -12.12 -4.30
CA THR A 624 22.80 -12.32 -4.42
C THR A 624 23.41 -11.68 -3.18
N VAL A 625 23.92 -12.52 -2.27
CA VAL A 625 24.75 -12.05 -1.17
C VAL A 625 26.00 -11.41 -1.79
N PRO A 626 26.30 -10.12 -1.53
CA PRO A 626 27.58 -9.55 -1.95
C PRO A 626 28.70 -10.27 -1.19
N GLY A 627 29.52 -11.06 -1.90
CA GLY A 627 30.74 -11.66 -1.35
C GLY A 627 30.91 -13.18 -1.44
N ALA A 628 30.15 -13.89 -2.29
CA ALA A 628 30.56 -15.25 -2.68
C ALA A 628 31.24 -15.19 -4.05
N ASP A 629 32.56 -15.34 -4.03
CA ASP A 629 33.42 -15.59 -5.18
C ASP A 629 32.86 -16.77 -6.00
N ASP A 630 32.66 -16.59 -7.30
CA ASP A 630 32.70 -17.71 -8.24
C ASP A 630 33.36 -17.27 -9.53
N THR A 631 34.68 -17.24 -9.49
CA THR A 631 35.48 -17.50 -10.68
C THR A 631 35.15 -18.92 -11.14
N ASN A 632 34.39 -19.09 -12.23
CA ASN A 632 34.79 -19.98 -13.32
C ASN A 632 33.86 -19.91 -14.54
N ASN A 633 34.51 -19.65 -15.67
CA ASN A 633 34.00 -19.77 -17.02
C ASN A 633 33.51 -21.19 -17.35
N GLY A 634 32.40 -21.26 -18.08
CA GLY A 634 32.36 -22.01 -19.34
C GLY A 634 32.00 -23.51 -19.32
N GLN A 635 30.83 -23.78 -19.93
CA GLN A 635 30.42 -24.96 -20.73
C GLN A 635 29.66 -26.14 -20.10
N PRO A 636 28.75 -26.77 -20.89
CA PRO A 636 27.68 -27.65 -20.42
C PRO A 636 28.03 -29.14 -20.55
N THR A 637 27.64 -29.97 -19.58
CA THR A 637 27.62 -31.44 -19.75
C THR A 637 26.43 -32.11 -19.07
N THR A 638 25.88 -33.08 -19.80
CA THR A 638 24.70 -33.95 -19.63
C THR A 638 24.78 -34.97 -18.46
N PRO A 639 23.68 -35.72 -18.15
CA PRO A 639 23.50 -36.43 -16.88
C PRO A 639 24.02 -37.87 -16.90
N ASN A 640 24.40 -38.42 -15.74
CA ASN A 640 24.47 -39.87 -15.57
C ASN A 640 24.31 -40.33 -14.11
N ASN A 641 23.58 -41.44 -13.98
CA ASN A 641 23.30 -42.23 -12.78
C ASN A 641 24.54 -42.96 -12.22
N ASP A 642 24.49 -43.28 -10.92
CA ASP A 642 24.66 -44.62 -10.30
C ASP A 642 25.53 -44.68 -9.02
N GLN A 643 24.88 -45.15 -7.94
CA GLN A 643 25.38 -46.07 -6.88
C GLN A 643 26.24 -45.50 -5.70
N PRO A 644 26.31 -46.18 -4.51
CA PRO A 644 25.33 -46.10 -3.43
C PRO A 644 25.94 -45.79 -2.03
N ALA A 645 25.06 -45.59 -1.05
CA ALA A 645 25.33 -45.20 0.33
C ALA A 645 26.24 -46.15 1.14
N THR A 646 26.97 -45.57 2.12
CA THR A 646 27.43 -46.28 3.33
C THR A 646 27.24 -45.43 4.60
N PRO A 647 26.95 -46.04 5.78
CA PRO A 647 26.39 -45.37 6.95
C PRO A 647 27.42 -45.11 8.06
N THR A 648 27.22 -44.09 8.89
CA THR A 648 27.81 -44.03 10.24
C THR A 648 26.85 -43.42 11.27
N ASN A 649 26.66 -44.16 12.36
CA ASN A 649 25.91 -43.84 13.57
C ASN A 649 26.80 -43.09 14.59
N GLY A 650 26.20 -42.24 15.45
CA GLY A 650 26.73 -41.96 16.81
C GLY A 650 26.54 -40.54 17.38
N GLN A 651 25.42 -40.31 18.06
CA GLN A 651 25.02 -39.16 18.93
C GLN A 651 25.95 -38.84 20.14
N PRO A 652 25.79 -37.76 20.98
CA PRO A 652 24.55 -37.02 21.35
C PRO A 652 24.62 -35.47 21.53
N ALA A 653 23.46 -34.88 21.84
CA ALA A 653 23.06 -33.47 21.77
C ALA A 653 23.05 -32.68 23.11
N ALA A 654 22.84 -31.34 23.04
CA ALA A 654 22.11 -30.49 24.01
C ALA A 654 21.92 -29.03 23.47
N PRO A 655 20.97 -28.21 23.96
CA PRO A 655 19.56 -28.44 24.28
C PRO A 655 18.60 -27.53 23.47
N THR A 656 17.34 -27.96 23.33
CA THR A 656 16.24 -27.25 22.65
C THR A 656 15.36 -26.50 23.64
N ASP A 657 15.06 -25.22 23.38
CA ASP A 657 13.97 -24.48 24.01
C ASP A 657 12.81 -24.25 23.02
N GLY A 658 11.66 -24.85 23.32
CA GLY A 658 10.32 -24.29 23.10
C GLY A 658 9.78 -24.08 21.67
N GLN A 659 9.57 -25.15 20.90
CA GLN A 659 8.62 -25.14 19.76
C GLN A 659 7.21 -25.53 20.23
N PRO A 660 6.13 -24.88 19.77
CA PRO A 660 4.79 -25.45 19.87
C PRO A 660 4.71 -26.75 19.04
N ALA A 661 4.04 -27.75 19.58
CA ALA A 661 3.98 -29.10 19.04
C ALA A 661 3.47 -29.16 17.59
N THR A 662 4.22 -29.83 16.72
CA THR A 662 3.78 -30.33 15.42
C THR A 662 2.66 -31.36 15.61
N PRO A 663 1.49 -31.25 14.99
CA PRO A 663 0.58 -32.37 14.90
C PRO A 663 1.10 -33.32 13.82
N THR A 664 1.82 -34.36 14.24
CA THR A 664 1.98 -35.57 13.44
C THR A 664 0.68 -36.36 13.48
N ASN A 665 -0.24 -36.07 12.56
CA ASN A 665 -1.24 -37.04 12.12
C ASN A 665 -0.86 -37.48 10.72
N GLY A 666 -0.51 -38.76 10.56
CA GLY A 666 -0.14 -39.39 9.28
C GLY A 666 -1.32 -39.57 8.32
N ALA A 667 -2.02 -38.49 7.99
CA ALA A 667 -2.95 -38.43 6.88
C ALA A 667 -2.25 -37.78 5.68
N SER A 668 -2.35 -38.41 4.50
CA SER A 668 -1.94 -37.77 3.24
C SER A 668 -2.66 -36.43 3.09
N PRO A 669 -2.00 -35.39 2.55
CA PRO A 669 -2.67 -34.12 2.33
C PRO A 669 -3.90 -34.30 1.45
N VAL A 670 -4.95 -33.54 1.73
CA VAL A 670 -6.15 -33.50 0.89
C VAL A 670 -5.77 -33.06 -0.51
N THR A 671 -6.35 -33.71 -1.50
CA THR A 671 -6.04 -33.46 -2.91
C THR A 671 -6.82 -32.26 -3.39
N ILE A 672 -6.09 -31.26 -3.89
CA ILE A 672 -6.66 -30.11 -4.60
C ILE A 672 -6.77 -30.48 -6.09
N LYS A 673 -7.92 -30.19 -6.70
CA LYS A 673 -8.15 -30.38 -8.14
C LYS A 673 -8.06 -29.05 -8.85
N ASN A 674 -7.37 -29.04 -9.97
CA ASN A 674 -7.34 -27.94 -10.92
C ASN A 674 -8.73 -27.74 -11.56
N ALA A 675 -8.95 -26.59 -12.18
CA ALA A 675 -10.16 -26.26 -12.91
C ALA A 675 -10.48 -27.27 -14.03
N ASP A 676 -9.48 -27.92 -14.61
CA ASP A 676 -9.61 -28.99 -15.61
C ASP A 676 -9.82 -30.40 -15.00
N GLY A 677 -9.89 -30.50 -13.67
CA GLY A 677 -10.06 -31.73 -12.91
C GLY A 677 -8.77 -32.53 -12.67
N THR A 678 -7.63 -32.11 -13.24
CA THR A 678 -6.32 -32.72 -12.97
C THR A 678 -5.79 -32.30 -11.58
N THR A 679 -4.68 -32.89 -11.14
CA THR A 679 -4.16 -32.68 -9.76
C THR A 679 -2.67 -32.39 -9.71
N ALA A 680 -1.97 -32.43 -10.84
CA ALA A 680 -0.51 -32.27 -10.87
C ALA A 680 -0.12 -30.79 -10.74
N LYS A 681 -0.59 -29.96 -11.69
CA LYS A 681 -0.35 -28.53 -11.76
C LYS A 681 -1.42 -27.86 -12.62
N GLY A 682 -1.75 -26.60 -12.36
CA GLY A 682 -2.78 -25.90 -13.10
C GLY A 682 -3.50 -24.84 -12.27
N GLN A 683 -4.46 -24.18 -12.90
CA GLN A 683 -5.30 -23.17 -12.25
C GLN A 683 -6.24 -23.84 -11.25
N VAL A 684 -6.43 -23.24 -10.08
CA VAL A 684 -7.36 -23.69 -9.04
C VAL A 684 -8.18 -22.50 -8.53
N ASP A 685 -9.51 -22.57 -8.65
CA ASP A 685 -10.39 -21.54 -8.12
C ASP A 685 -10.36 -21.49 -6.59
N PHE A 686 -10.54 -20.30 -6.00
CA PHE A 686 -10.42 -20.12 -4.55
C PHE A 686 -11.45 -20.96 -3.77
N ASP A 687 -12.69 -21.02 -4.24
CA ASP A 687 -13.74 -21.90 -3.68
C ASP A 687 -13.30 -23.37 -3.65
N ALA A 688 -12.65 -23.87 -4.71
CA ALA A 688 -12.17 -25.24 -4.80
C ALA A 688 -11.02 -25.52 -3.81
N ILE A 689 -10.18 -24.52 -3.51
CA ILE A 689 -9.15 -24.63 -2.46
C ILE A 689 -9.83 -24.83 -1.10
N VAL A 690 -10.87 -24.04 -0.81
CA VAL A 690 -11.64 -24.14 0.45
C VAL A 690 -12.41 -25.45 0.54
N ASP A 691 -13.13 -25.84 -0.52
CA ASP A 691 -13.97 -27.04 -0.58
C ASP A 691 -13.15 -28.34 -0.50
N SER A 692 -11.90 -28.32 -0.98
CA SER A 692 -10.98 -29.44 -0.81
C SER A 692 -10.61 -29.71 0.66
N GLY A 693 -10.82 -28.72 1.54
CA GLY A 693 -10.36 -28.73 2.93
C GLY A 693 -8.89 -28.37 3.11
N ALA A 694 -8.21 -27.87 2.07
CA ALA A 694 -6.84 -27.38 2.16
C ALA A 694 -6.76 -26.01 2.87
N LEU A 695 -7.83 -25.21 2.76
CA LEU A 695 -8.07 -24.01 3.57
C LEU A 695 -9.30 -24.19 4.44
N LYS A 696 -9.24 -23.69 5.67
CA LYS A 696 -10.39 -23.55 6.57
C LYS A 696 -10.57 -22.10 6.94
N ARG A 697 -11.82 -21.66 6.99
CA ARG A 697 -12.18 -20.37 7.57
C ARG A 697 -11.86 -20.38 9.07
N VAL A 698 -11.11 -19.38 9.54
CA VAL A 698 -10.79 -19.20 10.97
C VAL A 698 -11.47 -17.97 11.57
N SER A 699 -11.85 -16.99 10.75
CA SER A 699 -12.68 -15.85 11.14
C SER A 699 -13.56 -15.42 9.97
N ALA A 700 -14.35 -14.35 10.14
CA ALA A 700 -15.16 -13.81 9.05
C ALA A 700 -14.31 -13.43 7.81
N THR A 701 -13.05 -13.03 8.01
CA THR A 701 -12.18 -12.48 6.96
C THR A 701 -10.86 -13.22 6.79
N GLN A 702 -10.66 -14.35 7.48
CA GLN A 702 -9.37 -15.05 7.47
C GLN A 702 -9.53 -16.56 7.25
N PHE A 703 -8.60 -17.09 6.47
CA PHE A 703 -8.42 -18.51 6.18
C PHE A 703 -7.05 -18.98 6.66
N ASP A 704 -6.98 -20.21 7.15
CA ASP A 704 -5.73 -20.86 7.54
C ASP A 704 -5.65 -22.26 6.92
N ALA A 705 -4.45 -22.83 6.83
CA ALA A 705 -4.26 -24.15 6.26
C ALA A 705 -4.95 -25.25 7.07
N ALA A 706 -5.39 -26.27 6.35
CA ALA A 706 -5.95 -27.51 6.86
C ALA A 706 -5.58 -28.67 5.93
N GLY A 707 -6.07 -29.87 6.24
CA GLY A 707 -5.95 -31.01 5.33
C GLY A 707 -4.51 -31.41 4.95
N GLY A 708 -3.52 -31.23 5.84
CA GLY A 708 -2.13 -31.59 5.55
C GLY A 708 -1.35 -30.58 4.69
N TRP A 709 -1.93 -29.40 4.43
CA TRP A 709 -1.24 -28.26 3.83
C TRP A 709 -0.64 -27.34 4.90
N THR A 710 0.35 -26.55 4.51
CA THR A 710 0.90 -25.45 5.32
C THR A 710 0.72 -24.14 4.58
N ARG A 711 0.11 -23.13 5.23
CA ARG A 711 -0.01 -21.77 4.70
C ARG A 711 1.22 -20.96 5.07
N LYS A 712 1.68 -20.15 4.12
CA LYS A 712 2.69 -19.11 4.30
C LYS A 712 2.21 -17.84 3.61
N TRP A 713 2.79 -16.75 4.04
CA TRP A 713 2.59 -15.44 3.44
C TRP A 713 3.90 -15.00 2.82
N ASP A 714 3.83 -14.53 1.59
CA ASP A 714 4.96 -13.91 0.94
C ASP A 714 4.94 -12.38 1.10
N GLU A 715 5.78 -11.86 1.99
CA GLU A 715 5.83 -10.44 2.32
C GLU A 715 6.20 -9.56 1.11
N CYS A 716 7.06 -10.07 0.23
CA CYS A 716 7.60 -9.31 -0.90
C CYS A 716 6.54 -8.93 -1.94
N SER A 717 5.61 -9.86 -2.21
CA SER A 717 4.53 -9.68 -3.18
C SER A 717 3.15 -9.52 -2.54
N SER A 718 3.05 -9.65 -1.21
CA SER A 718 1.79 -9.68 -0.45
C SER A 718 0.86 -10.78 -0.98
N THR A 719 1.39 -11.99 -1.15
CA THR A 719 0.69 -13.13 -1.75
C THR A 719 0.69 -14.33 -0.79
N PRO A 720 -0.47 -14.92 -0.47
CA PRO A 720 -0.52 -16.16 0.27
C PRO A 720 -0.11 -17.36 -0.61
N PHE A 721 0.48 -18.37 -0.01
CA PHE A 721 0.71 -19.65 -0.68
C PHE A 721 0.57 -20.83 0.27
N LEU A 722 0.16 -21.97 -0.27
CA LEU A 722 0.15 -23.26 0.42
C LEU A 722 1.30 -24.13 -0.08
N TYR A 723 1.81 -25.01 0.76
CA TYR A 723 2.66 -26.11 0.31
C TYR A 723 2.37 -27.41 1.06
N SER A 724 2.56 -28.54 0.37
CA SER A 724 2.56 -29.89 0.95
C SER A 724 3.37 -30.84 0.07
N GLY A 725 4.39 -31.50 0.64
CA GLY A 725 5.25 -32.43 -0.10
C GLY A 725 5.92 -31.78 -1.32
N SER A 726 5.54 -32.24 -2.51
CA SER A 726 6.00 -31.74 -3.82
C SER A 726 4.96 -30.88 -4.53
N GLN A 727 4.08 -30.22 -3.79
CA GLN A 727 3.13 -29.26 -4.32
C GLN A 727 3.21 -27.91 -3.61
N VAL A 728 3.15 -26.84 -4.40
CA VAL A 728 3.00 -25.45 -3.95
C VAL A 728 1.80 -24.85 -4.66
N LEU A 729 0.97 -24.08 -3.97
CA LEU A 729 -0.16 -23.38 -4.54
C LEU A 729 -0.02 -21.90 -4.21
N SER A 730 0.24 -21.05 -5.21
CA SER A 730 0.18 -19.59 -5.09
C SER A 730 -1.25 -19.16 -5.41
N TYR A 731 -1.84 -18.27 -4.62
CA TYR A 731 -3.25 -17.88 -4.79
C TYR A 731 -3.49 -16.51 -4.18
N ASP A 732 -4.72 -16.03 -4.30
CA ASP A 732 -5.23 -14.88 -3.56
C ASP A 732 -6.36 -15.30 -2.63
N ASP A 733 -6.48 -14.60 -1.51
CA ASP A 733 -7.53 -14.81 -0.52
C ASP A 733 -8.08 -13.45 -0.03
N PRO A 734 -9.03 -13.41 0.92
CA PRO A 734 -9.58 -12.15 1.41
C PRO A 734 -8.52 -11.18 1.97
N GLU A 735 -7.41 -11.68 2.52
CA GLU A 735 -6.33 -10.84 3.04
C GLU A 735 -5.63 -10.10 1.89
N SER A 736 -5.23 -10.80 0.83
CA SER A 736 -4.58 -10.17 -0.33
C SER A 736 -5.53 -9.36 -1.20
N PHE A 737 -6.80 -9.76 -1.33
CA PHE A 737 -7.84 -8.97 -2.00
C PHE A 737 -8.04 -7.62 -1.31
N LYS A 738 -8.14 -7.63 0.03
CA LYS A 738 -8.27 -6.39 0.80
C LYS A 738 -7.07 -5.47 0.64
N LEU A 739 -5.85 -6.02 0.61
CA LEU A 739 -4.64 -5.22 0.38
C LEU A 739 -4.61 -4.58 -1.01
N LYS A 740 -5.05 -5.29 -2.06
CA LYS A 740 -5.16 -4.73 -3.42
C LYS A 740 -6.26 -3.68 -3.51
N ALA A 741 -7.37 -3.88 -2.81
CA ALA A 741 -8.43 -2.89 -2.69
C ALA A 741 -7.99 -1.63 -1.95
N GLN A 742 -7.20 -1.79 -0.89
CA GLN A 742 -6.60 -0.66 -0.21
C GLN A 742 -5.63 0.09 -1.13
N LEU A 743 -4.77 -0.62 -1.87
CA LEU A 743 -3.90 0.00 -2.88
C LEU A 743 -4.71 0.77 -3.93
N ALA A 744 -5.79 0.19 -4.45
CA ALA A 744 -6.65 0.84 -5.42
C ALA A 744 -7.26 2.14 -4.87
N LYS A 745 -7.71 2.12 -3.60
CA LYS A 745 -8.18 3.30 -2.88
C LYS A 745 -7.09 4.35 -2.70
N ASP A 746 -5.92 3.95 -2.21
CA ASP A 746 -4.79 4.84 -1.92
C ASP A 746 -4.25 5.50 -3.20
N MET A 747 -4.19 4.75 -4.30
CA MET A 747 -3.77 5.27 -5.61
C MET A 747 -4.87 6.07 -6.33
N GLY A 748 -6.08 6.17 -5.74
CA GLY A 748 -7.19 6.93 -6.31
C GLY A 748 -7.71 6.39 -7.65
N ILE A 749 -7.56 5.08 -7.90
CA ILE A 749 -7.99 4.48 -9.16
C ILE A 749 -9.52 4.30 -9.19
N GLY A 750 -10.10 4.21 -10.38
CA GLY A 750 -11.57 4.22 -10.58
C GLY A 750 -12.34 3.02 -10.03
N GLY A 751 -11.69 1.88 -9.82
CA GLY A 751 -12.38 0.67 -9.37
C GLY A 751 -11.53 -0.59 -9.43
N MET A 752 -12.22 -1.73 -9.32
CA MET A 752 -11.61 -3.06 -9.37
C MET A 752 -12.54 -4.04 -10.07
N GLY A 753 -11.99 -5.14 -10.59
CA GLY A 753 -12.80 -6.24 -11.12
C GLY A 753 -12.22 -7.60 -10.82
N GLY A 754 -13.08 -8.55 -10.46
CA GLY A 754 -12.65 -9.92 -10.15
C GLY A 754 -12.74 -10.87 -11.35
N TRP A 755 -11.68 -11.66 -11.57
CA TRP A 755 -11.67 -12.79 -12.50
C TRP A 755 -11.63 -14.11 -11.71
N THR A 756 -12.73 -14.85 -11.53
CA THR A 756 -14.11 -14.51 -11.91
C THR A 756 -15.04 -14.59 -10.70
N LEU A 757 -16.27 -14.11 -10.84
CA LEU A 757 -17.30 -14.16 -9.80
C LEU A 757 -17.48 -15.56 -9.19
N ILE A 758 -17.30 -16.59 -10.02
CA ILE A 758 -17.60 -17.99 -9.70
C ILE A 758 -16.50 -18.63 -8.86
N GLY A 759 -15.29 -18.06 -8.85
CA GLY A 759 -14.19 -18.55 -8.02
C GLY A 759 -14.28 -18.13 -6.56
N ASP A 760 -15.20 -17.23 -6.19
CA ASP A 760 -15.43 -16.85 -4.80
C ASP A 760 -16.26 -17.91 -4.05
N THR A 761 -16.17 -17.92 -2.73
CA THR A 761 -16.96 -18.83 -1.91
C THR A 761 -18.44 -18.45 -1.94
N ASN A 762 -19.30 -19.38 -1.51
CA ASN A 762 -20.73 -19.12 -1.33
C ASN A 762 -21.05 -18.02 -0.29
N GLN A 763 -20.06 -17.55 0.49
CA GLN A 763 -20.23 -16.43 1.42
C GLN A 763 -19.77 -15.09 0.82
N GLY A 764 -19.21 -15.08 -0.40
CA GLY A 764 -18.74 -13.88 -1.08
C GLY A 764 -17.53 -13.25 -0.41
N ASP A 765 -16.59 -14.05 0.11
CA ASP A 765 -15.49 -13.57 0.95
C ASP A 765 -14.53 -12.66 0.20
N LEU A 766 -14.22 -12.99 -1.04
CA LEU A 766 -13.30 -12.22 -1.86
C LEU A 766 -13.91 -10.87 -2.22
N TYR A 767 -15.14 -10.84 -2.75
CA TYR A 767 -15.79 -9.58 -3.11
C TYR A 767 -16.18 -8.73 -1.89
N SER A 768 -16.48 -9.36 -0.75
CA SER A 768 -16.66 -8.65 0.52
C SER A 768 -15.35 -7.98 0.97
N ALA A 769 -14.21 -8.64 0.81
CA ALA A 769 -12.90 -8.06 1.10
C ALA A 769 -12.56 -6.87 0.18
N LEU A 770 -12.97 -6.91 -1.09
CA LEU A 770 -12.83 -5.75 -2.00
C LEU A 770 -13.65 -4.54 -1.52
N ARG A 771 -14.93 -4.76 -1.16
CA ARG A 771 -15.78 -3.71 -0.57
C ARG A 771 -15.15 -3.12 0.69
N GLU A 772 -14.67 -3.99 1.58
CA GLU A 772 -14.06 -3.57 2.84
C GLU A 772 -12.79 -2.75 2.61
N GLY A 773 -11.90 -3.18 1.71
CA GLY A 773 -10.66 -2.47 1.39
C GLY A 773 -10.89 -1.12 0.68
N LEU A 774 -11.85 -1.04 -0.23
CA LEU A 774 -12.25 0.24 -0.85
C LEU A 774 -13.01 1.14 0.13
N GLY A 775 -13.62 0.57 1.18
CA GLY A 775 -14.41 1.29 2.17
C GLY A 775 -15.75 1.82 1.63
N VAL A 776 -16.39 1.06 0.74
CA VAL A 776 -17.63 1.43 0.01
C VAL A 776 -18.82 0.54 0.30
#